data_AF-A0A2P6U1R1-F1
#
_entry.id   AF-A0A2P6U1R1-F1
#
_cell.length_a   1.000
_cell.length_b   1.000
_cell.length_c   1.000
_cell.angle_alpha   90.00
_cell.angle_beta   90.00
_cell.angle_gamma   90.00
#
_symmetry.space_group_name_H-M   'P 1'
#
loop_
_entity.id
_entity.type
_entity.pdbx_description
1 polymer ?
#
loop_
_entity_poly.entity_id
_entity_poly.type
_entity_poly.pdbx_seq_one_letter_code
_entity_poly.pdbx_strand_id
1 'polypeptide(L)'
;MAPPAALYLVILLLAVSGGAQSDGGGPSAEELEWKTPGCMAAAEAQVREMREADQQGNSSQLLFLGDSITEVWRGTICSVPCNPILGLECEKFAGLMQRYFGLYNPAVQAVAGNKVEHLEWAIRNGALPVQHKPKVIVLMIGINDLSNLGTNMPGPAPLERKLFKAAPTVATRVQEAVGMLQERLPNTQILLLGLLPAGTWGLPGQAVYTWPSHYKRAVADVNARLSAYAATQPRVQFLDCGWRFITADGTAIDAALLPDSLHPRVAQQSGTAPAQAPGWTPSCKAAAAAQARQMQRADQQGGPQLLFLGDSITELWNGTVCGNPCLPDLRLNCSSNPGLLQRTFGRYKPAVEAVAGDRVDQLVWRLNNGALPTKNQPKVVVLLIGTNDLTSFAKAAASSAQLEQQLAGDAPEVARRIQDTVRLLRQRLPRAKIVLLGLLPRGVSAMHAQYANHRWPSHYASALSIVNSRLKAFAATRTGVTFLDCGPRFFNASRTAIDAALMPDALHPSATGMERLPATVAALQLAILLLVAPGEARRAAEPASRPAPRPGWWPAFAAKEARELKRADDQGGVQLLLLGDSITESWRGTDGGKPCNAQYRSSCSGMTGLFKRYFGQYSSSVQGVGGDQVMHLMWRLQNGALPKQHQPKVVVLLIGTNDLGTVAYKRGWSGAVKKKLRAAAPGVASRVQEVVALLRQGLPDAQVVLLGLLPRGTGTAEGLPVWDNDHSWPSVYTEAITAVNEQLRSFATGQEGVHYVDCGSRFLTADGTAIDADLMPDGLHPSAKGQERGLAQCIQPLVQTLMQG
;
A
#
# COMPACT_ATOMS: atom_id res chain seq x y z
N MET A 1 30.43 -0.18 -11.78
CA MET A 1 29.30 -1.14 -11.63
C MET A 1 28.19 -0.40 -10.89
N ALA A 2 26.94 -0.43 -11.34
CA ALA A 2 25.89 0.48 -10.86
C ALA A 2 24.55 -0.25 -10.56
N PRO A 3 23.78 0.17 -9.53
CA PRO A 3 22.55 -0.51 -9.10
C PRO A 3 21.32 -0.20 -9.99
N PRO A 4 20.26 -1.04 -9.92
CA PRO A 4 19.17 -1.05 -10.91
C PRO A 4 18.14 0.09 -10.73
N ALA A 5 18.49 1.30 -11.17
CA ALA A 5 17.52 2.39 -11.37
C ALA A 5 16.63 2.20 -12.63
N ALA A 6 17.10 1.40 -13.58
CA ALA A 6 16.52 1.23 -14.91
C ALA A 6 15.33 0.26 -15.01
N LEU A 7 14.75 -0.17 -13.88
CA LEU A 7 13.53 -1.01 -13.83
C LEU A 7 12.34 -0.33 -13.09
N TYR A 8 12.50 0.94 -12.72
CA TYR A 8 11.44 1.76 -12.12
C TYR A 8 11.18 3.09 -12.85
N LEU A 9 12.10 3.51 -13.72
CA LEU A 9 11.81 4.48 -14.79
C LEU A 9 11.07 3.81 -15.98
N VAL A 10 11.02 2.48 -15.95
CA VAL A 10 10.79 1.52 -17.04
C VAL A 10 9.79 0.51 -16.47
N ILE A 11 8.53 0.96 -16.40
CA ILE A 11 7.31 0.12 -16.51
C ILE A 11 6.67 0.31 -17.90
N LEU A 12 7.30 1.13 -18.76
CA LEU A 12 7.62 0.69 -20.10
C LEU A 12 8.65 -0.48 -19.97
N LEU A 13 8.27 -1.74 -20.24
CA LEU A 13 9.18 -2.93 -20.29
C LEU A 13 9.85 -3.31 -18.93
N LEU A 14 10.73 -4.31 -18.69
CA LEU A 14 11.45 -5.37 -19.47
C LEU A 14 11.53 -6.69 -18.64
N ALA A 15 11.45 -7.90 -19.25
CA ALA A 15 11.82 -9.20 -18.66
C ALA A 15 12.02 -10.32 -19.73
N VAL A 16 12.65 -11.47 -19.39
CA VAL A 16 13.34 -12.49 -20.26
C VAL A 16 13.48 -13.83 -19.45
N SER A 17 13.45 -15.11 -19.91
CA SER A 17 13.29 -15.85 -21.21
C SER A 17 13.05 -17.39 -21.00
N GLY A 18 12.40 -18.08 -21.97
CA GLY A 18 12.34 -19.56 -22.13
C GLY A 18 11.39 -20.32 -21.17
N GLY A 19 10.68 -21.42 -21.50
CA GLY A 19 10.41 -22.26 -22.69
C GLY A 19 9.35 -23.32 -22.26
N ALA A 20 8.58 -24.06 -23.08
CA ALA A 20 8.66 -24.41 -24.50
C ALA A 20 7.24 -24.64 -25.15
N GLN A 21 7.10 -25.66 -26.02
CA GLN A 21 6.00 -26.07 -26.94
C GLN A 21 4.82 -26.84 -26.27
N SER A 22 3.64 -27.08 -26.89
CA SER A 22 2.99 -26.62 -28.15
C SER A 22 1.47 -26.97 -28.25
N ASP A 23 0.83 -26.49 -29.33
CA ASP A 23 -0.36 -27.01 -30.06
C ASP A 23 -1.79 -27.00 -29.48
N GLY A 24 -2.79 -26.73 -30.36
CA GLY A 24 -4.20 -27.09 -30.13
C GLY A 24 -5.30 -26.09 -30.54
N GLY A 25 -5.70 -26.08 -31.82
CA GLY A 25 -7.08 -25.73 -32.27
C GLY A 25 -7.62 -24.28 -32.17
N GLY A 26 -8.54 -23.94 -33.08
CA GLY A 26 -9.31 -22.70 -33.07
C GLY A 26 -10.45 -22.68 -34.11
N PRO A 27 -11.52 -21.90 -33.89
CA PRO A 27 -12.65 -21.76 -34.83
C PRO A 27 -12.24 -21.08 -36.13
N SER A 28 -13.04 -21.28 -37.19
CA SER A 28 -12.76 -20.71 -38.51
C SER A 28 -13.12 -19.21 -38.59
N ALA A 29 -12.63 -18.51 -39.61
CA ALA A 29 -12.89 -17.07 -39.76
C ALA A 29 -14.37 -16.74 -40.05
N GLU A 30 -15.13 -17.70 -40.61
CA GLU A 30 -16.55 -17.53 -40.97
C GLU A 30 -17.49 -17.60 -39.75
N GLU A 31 -17.03 -18.15 -38.62
CA GLU A 31 -17.80 -18.25 -37.37
C GLU A 31 -17.80 -16.94 -36.56
N LEU A 32 -17.08 -15.90 -37.02
CA LEU A 32 -16.92 -14.63 -36.32
C LEU A 32 -17.64 -13.48 -37.03
N GLU A 33 -18.56 -12.83 -36.32
CA GLU A 33 -19.42 -11.77 -36.87
C GLU A 33 -18.67 -10.42 -36.98
N TRP A 34 -17.83 -10.27 -38.02
CA TRP A 34 -17.10 -9.05 -38.36
C TRP A 34 -18.04 -7.95 -38.91
N LYS A 35 -18.74 -7.23 -38.02
CA LYS A 35 -19.79 -6.24 -38.35
C LYS A 35 -19.39 -5.04 -39.20
N THR A 36 -18.11 -4.83 -39.47
CA THR A 36 -17.61 -3.64 -40.18
C THR A 36 -16.74 -4.09 -41.36
N PRO A 37 -17.11 -3.74 -42.60
CA PRO A 37 -16.35 -4.13 -43.80
C PRO A 37 -14.87 -3.70 -43.73
N GLY A 38 -13.99 -4.55 -44.26
CA GLY A 38 -12.54 -4.31 -44.28
C GLY A 38 -11.77 -4.69 -43.00
N CYS A 39 -12.41 -4.68 -41.83
CA CYS A 39 -11.73 -4.94 -40.55
C CYS A 39 -11.11 -6.34 -40.44
N MET A 40 -11.73 -7.37 -41.04
CA MET A 40 -11.17 -8.72 -41.11
C MET A 40 -9.88 -8.76 -41.96
N ALA A 41 -9.90 -8.13 -43.13
CA ALA A 41 -8.71 -8.03 -44.00
C ALA A 41 -7.58 -7.21 -43.35
N ALA A 42 -7.93 -6.18 -42.57
CA ALA A 42 -6.99 -5.43 -41.74
C ALA A 42 -6.37 -6.31 -40.63
N ALA A 43 -7.17 -7.17 -39.99
CA ALA A 43 -6.69 -8.13 -39.00
C ALA A 43 -5.67 -9.10 -39.59
N GLU A 44 -6.00 -9.72 -40.73
CA GLU A 44 -5.08 -10.62 -41.43
C GLU A 44 -3.81 -9.91 -41.91
N ALA A 45 -3.91 -8.66 -42.38
CA ALA A 45 -2.76 -7.88 -42.78
C ALA A 45 -1.80 -7.66 -41.61
N GLN A 46 -2.32 -7.24 -40.45
CA GLN A 46 -1.52 -7.12 -39.24
C GLN A 46 -0.91 -8.47 -38.81
N VAL A 47 -1.65 -9.58 -38.90
CA VAL A 47 -1.11 -10.92 -38.62
C VAL A 47 0.06 -11.28 -39.54
N ARG A 48 0.00 -10.92 -40.83
CA ARG A 48 1.11 -11.09 -41.78
C ARG A 48 2.31 -10.20 -41.44
N GLU A 49 2.09 -8.90 -41.22
CA GLU A 49 3.13 -7.93 -40.80
C GLU A 49 3.96 -8.44 -39.60
N MET A 50 3.29 -8.97 -38.57
CA MET A 50 3.97 -9.45 -37.36
C MET A 50 4.80 -10.71 -37.59
N ARG A 51 4.30 -11.65 -38.42
CA ARG A 51 5.06 -12.85 -38.79
C ARG A 51 6.30 -12.50 -39.59
N GLU A 52 6.18 -11.56 -40.52
CA GLU A 52 7.30 -11.07 -41.34
C GLU A 52 8.34 -10.31 -40.50
N ALA A 53 7.90 -9.43 -39.60
CA ALA A 53 8.79 -8.73 -38.66
C ALA A 53 9.51 -9.68 -37.69
N ASP A 54 8.83 -10.73 -37.20
CA ASP A 54 9.43 -11.77 -36.36
C ASP A 54 10.50 -12.58 -37.10
N GLN A 55 10.22 -12.97 -38.36
CA GLN A 55 11.19 -13.69 -39.21
C GLN A 55 12.40 -12.83 -39.59
N GLN A 56 12.21 -11.52 -39.78
CA GLN A 56 13.28 -10.58 -40.12
C GLN A 56 14.13 -10.15 -38.91
N GLY A 57 13.84 -10.64 -37.70
CA GLY A 57 14.51 -10.23 -36.46
C GLY A 57 14.15 -8.80 -36.00
N ASN A 58 13.19 -8.15 -36.66
CA ASN A 58 12.73 -6.80 -36.40
C ASN A 58 11.49 -6.76 -35.48
N SER A 59 11.34 -7.78 -34.62
CA SER A 59 10.21 -7.87 -33.69
C SER A 59 10.27 -6.80 -32.60
N SER A 60 9.11 -6.55 -31.99
CA SER A 60 8.95 -5.56 -30.94
C SER A 60 9.32 -6.09 -29.56
N GLN A 61 9.94 -5.24 -28.74
CA GLN A 61 10.07 -5.52 -27.31
C GLN A 61 8.81 -5.11 -26.51
N LEU A 62 7.93 -4.29 -27.10
CA LEU A 62 6.69 -3.76 -26.51
C LEU A 62 5.51 -3.87 -27.48
N LEU A 63 4.64 -4.86 -27.23
CA LEU A 63 3.48 -5.13 -28.08
C LEU A 63 2.20 -4.59 -27.44
N PHE A 64 1.51 -3.67 -28.12
CA PHE A 64 0.17 -3.24 -27.74
C PHE A 64 -0.87 -4.16 -28.38
N LEU A 65 -1.81 -4.67 -27.58
CA LEU A 65 -2.93 -5.52 -27.97
C LEU A 65 -4.26 -4.89 -27.55
N GLY A 66 -5.24 -4.84 -28.46
CA GLY A 66 -6.56 -4.32 -28.10
C GLY A 66 -7.55 -4.13 -29.24
N ASP A 67 -8.64 -3.44 -28.90
CA ASP A 67 -9.73 -3.06 -29.81
C ASP A 67 -9.46 -1.71 -30.53
N SER A 68 -10.51 -1.06 -31.03
CA SER A 68 -10.43 0.21 -31.78
C SER A 68 -9.77 1.34 -31.01
N ILE A 69 -9.85 1.36 -29.66
CA ILE A 69 -9.12 2.34 -28.84
C ILE A 69 -7.60 2.15 -28.97
N THR A 70 -7.16 0.93 -29.26
CA THR A 70 -5.74 0.59 -29.44
C THR A 70 -5.30 0.72 -30.91
N GLU A 71 -6.16 0.48 -31.91
CA GLU A 71 -5.76 0.68 -33.33
C GLU A 71 -5.49 2.16 -33.66
N VAL A 72 -6.18 3.11 -33.02
CA VAL A 72 -5.91 4.55 -33.16
C VAL A 72 -4.42 4.90 -32.93
N TRP A 73 -3.67 4.09 -32.17
CA TRP A 73 -2.23 4.27 -31.95
C TRP A 73 -1.35 3.93 -33.17
N ARG A 74 -1.87 3.16 -34.16
CA ARG A 74 -1.30 3.00 -35.51
C ARG A 74 -1.61 4.18 -36.44
N GLY A 75 -2.58 5.03 -36.06
CA GLY A 75 -3.12 6.07 -36.92
C GLY A 75 -4.31 5.63 -37.80
N THR A 76 -4.77 4.38 -37.66
CA THR A 76 -5.83 3.77 -38.48
C THR A 76 -6.99 3.23 -37.65
N ILE A 77 -8.11 2.99 -38.32
CA ILE A 77 -9.24 2.16 -37.89
C ILE A 77 -9.59 1.26 -39.08
N CYS A 78 -9.46 -0.06 -38.90
CA CYS A 78 -9.58 -1.07 -39.95
C CYS A 78 -8.69 -0.77 -41.17
N SER A 79 -7.44 -0.37 -40.93
CA SER A 79 -6.47 0.09 -41.94
C SER A 79 -6.86 1.34 -42.73
N VAL A 80 -7.99 2.00 -42.44
CA VAL A 80 -8.33 3.32 -42.99
C VAL A 80 -7.81 4.41 -42.04
N PRO A 81 -7.20 5.52 -42.52
CA PRO A 81 -6.82 6.63 -41.65
C PRO A 81 -8.02 7.15 -40.86
N CYS A 82 -7.93 7.30 -39.54
CA CYS A 82 -9.13 7.59 -38.73
C CYS A 82 -9.55 9.07 -38.65
N ASN A 83 -8.77 10.01 -39.21
CA ASN A 83 -9.14 11.43 -39.29
C ASN A 83 -10.53 11.69 -39.92
N PRO A 84 -10.87 11.12 -41.10
CA PRO A 84 -12.14 11.42 -41.78
C PRO A 84 -13.35 10.70 -41.16
N ILE A 85 -13.10 9.68 -40.32
CA ILE A 85 -14.14 8.83 -39.74
C ILE A 85 -14.62 9.38 -38.40
N LEU A 86 -13.68 9.82 -37.53
CA LEU A 86 -13.98 10.22 -36.14
C LEU A 86 -13.49 11.63 -35.77
N GLY A 87 -12.87 12.38 -36.69
CA GLY A 87 -12.29 13.70 -36.38
C GLY A 87 -11.08 13.65 -35.43
N LEU A 88 -10.51 12.46 -35.22
CA LEU A 88 -9.32 12.22 -34.41
C LEU A 88 -8.07 12.62 -35.19
N GLU A 89 -7.09 13.24 -34.53
CA GLU A 89 -5.80 13.62 -35.14
C GLU A 89 -4.86 12.40 -35.22
N CYS A 90 -5.27 11.35 -35.92
CA CYS A 90 -4.69 10.01 -35.83
C CYS A 90 -3.22 9.92 -36.26
N GLU A 91 -2.82 10.68 -37.27
CA GLU A 91 -1.44 10.88 -37.70
C GLU A 91 -0.47 11.22 -36.55
N LYS A 92 -0.94 11.93 -35.51
CA LYS A 92 -0.12 12.39 -34.39
C LYS A 92 0.16 11.26 -33.40
N PHE A 93 -0.71 10.25 -33.30
CA PHE A 93 -0.51 9.11 -32.40
C PHE A 93 0.70 8.26 -32.78
N ALA A 94 0.91 7.99 -34.08
CA ALA A 94 2.11 7.30 -34.55
C ALA A 94 3.39 8.07 -34.18
N GLY A 95 3.37 9.40 -34.30
CA GLY A 95 4.45 10.27 -33.85
C GLY A 95 4.68 10.24 -32.34
N LEU A 96 3.62 10.18 -31.52
CA LEU A 96 3.75 9.98 -30.07
C LEU A 96 4.30 8.59 -29.72
N MET A 97 3.88 7.54 -30.46
CA MET A 97 4.36 6.18 -30.27
C MET A 97 5.88 6.09 -30.48
N GLN A 98 6.39 6.62 -31.59
CA GLN A 98 7.83 6.64 -31.84
C GLN A 98 8.56 7.56 -30.85
N ARG A 99 7.98 8.70 -30.46
CA ARG A 99 8.59 9.65 -29.51
C ARG A 99 8.77 9.08 -28.09
N TYR A 100 7.81 8.28 -27.60
CA TYR A 100 7.86 7.76 -26.22
C TYR A 100 8.32 6.31 -26.12
N PHE A 101 8.12 5.49 -27.15
CA PHE A 101 8.39 4.06 -27.11
C PHE A 101 9.41 3.60 -28.18
N GLY A 102 9.86 4.46 -29.09
CA GLY A 102 10.75 4.11 -30.22
C GLY A 102 12.05 3.40 -29.84
N LEU A 103 12.58 3.65 -28.63
CA LEU A 103 13.74 2.92 -28.06
C LEU A 103 13.51 1.41 -27.85
N TYR A 104 12.26 0.95 -27.97
CA TYR A 104 11.83 -0.43 -27.75
C TYR A 104 11.26 -1.09 -29.01
N ASN A 105 11.38 -0.43 -30.17
CA ASN A 105 10.81 -0.85 -31.46
C ASN A 105 9.30 -1.19 -31.34
N PRO A 106 8.43 -0.23 -31.01
CA PRO A 106 7.09 -0.52 -30.51
C PRO A 106 6.16 -0.99 -31.64
N ALA A 107 5.46 -2.10 -31.43
CA ALA A 107 4.44 -2.59 -32.35
C ALA A 107 3.04 -2.50 -31.74
N VAL A 108 2.06 -2.20 -32.59
CA VAL A 108 0.64 -2.20 -32.25
C VAL A 108 -0.06 -3.24 -33.11
N GLN A 109 -0.70 -4.19 -32.43
CA GLN A 109 -1.52 -5.27 -32.95
C GLN A 109 -2.93 -5.05 -32.41
N ALA A 110 -3.72 -4.25 -33.12
CA ALA A 110 -5.04 -3.86 -32.67
C ALA A 110 -5.94 -3.64 -33.87
N VAL A 111 -7.18 -4.10 -33.75
CA VAL A 111 -8.09 -4.20 -34.88
C VAL A 111 -9.43 -3.62 -34.46
N ALA A 112 -9.88 -2.59 -35.16
CA ALA A 112 -11.11 -1.90 -34.82
C ALA A 112 -12.37 -2.72 -35.15
N GLY A 113 -13.48 -2.35 -34.49
CA GLY A 113 -14.74 -3.11 -34.49
C GLY A 113 -14.75 -4.32 -33.55
N ASN A 114 -13.59 -4.72 -32.99
CA ASN A 114 -13.45 -6.01 -32.35
C ASN A 114 -13.87 -6.08 -30.88
N LYS A 115 -14.53 -7.21 -30.57
CA LYS A 115 -14.75 -7.78 -29.25
C LYS A 115 -13.52 -8.61 -28.81
N VAL A 116 -13.49 -9.10 -27.57
CA VAL A 116 -12.42 -10.01 -27.10
C VAL A 116 -12.26 -11.26 -27.99
N GLU A 117 -13.38 -11.84 -28.46
CA GLU A 117 -13.37 -13.09 -29.25
C GLU A 117 -12.58 -12.98 -30.58
N HIS A 118 -12.45 -11.78 -31.16
CA HIS A 118 -11.63 -11.56 -32.36
C HIS A 118 -10.13 -11.41 -32.04
N LEU A 119 -9.76 -10.92 -30.84
CA LEU A 119 -8.37 -10.93 -30.37
C LEU A 119 -7.92 -12.37 -30.07
N GLU A 120 -8.78 -13.19 -29.47
CA GLU A 120 -8.52 -14.62 -29.26
C GLU A 120 -8.25 -15.33 -30.59
N TRP A 121 -9.07 -15.06 -31.63
CA TRP A 121 -8.83 -15.56 -32.99
C TRP A 121 -7.50 -15.07 -33.57
N ALA A 122 -7.16 -13.78 -33.42
CA ALA A 122 -5.90 -13.24 -33.91
C ALA A 122 -4.69 -13.89 -33.20
N ILE A 123 -4.76 -14.07 -31.87
CA ILE A 123 -3.77 -14.79 -31.07
C ILE A 123 -3.61 -16.24 -31.57
N ARG A 124 -4.73 -16.97 -31.79
CA ARG A 124 -4.71 -18.34 -32.33
C ARG A 124 -4.03 -18.40 -33.69
N ASN A 125 -4.37 -17.46 -34.57
CA ASN A 125 -3.82 -17.32 -35.93
C ASN A 125 -2.45 -16.60 -35.99
N GLY A 126 -1.73 -16.44 -34.87
CA GLY A 126 -0.33 -16.02 -34.88
C GLY A 126 -0.10 -14.51 -34.99
N ALA A 127 -0.97 -13.69 -34.40
CA ALA A 127 -0.72 -12.26 -34.12
C ALA A 127 0.39 -12.00 -33.08
N LEU A 128 1.02 -13.05 -32.55
CA LEU A 128 2.11 -12.98 -31.58
C LEU A 128 3.41 -13.48 -32.24
N PRO A 129 4.53 -12.75 -32.11
CA PRO A 129 5.82 -13.22 -32.59
C PRO A 129 6.29 -14.43 -31.74
N VAL A 130 6.93 -15.39 -32.39
CA VAL A 130 7.28 -16.69 -31.83
C VAL A 130 8.79 -16.80 -31.58
N GLN A 131 9.61 -16.26 -32.49
CA GLN A 131 11.07 -16.30 -32.39
C GLN A 131 11.58 -15.21 -31.43
N HIS A 132 11.14 -13.97 -31.65
CA HIS A 132 11.60 -12.77 -30.96
C HIS A 132 10.47 -12.20 -30.08
N LYS A 133 10.17 -12.91 -28.99
CA LYS A 133 9.01 -12.64 -28.12
C LYS A 133 9.10 -11.26 -27.40
N PRO A 134 8.01 -10.48 -27.31
CA PRO A 134 8.00 -9.19 -26.63
C PRO A 134 8.21 -9.37 -25.13
N LYS A 135 8.82 -8.37 -24.50
CA LYS A 135 9.13 -8.39 -23.06
C LYS A 135 7.97 -7.87 -22.22
N VAL A 136 7.20 -6.92 -22.77
CA VAL A 136 5.90 -6.48 -22.24
C VAL A 136 4.84 -6.50 -23.33
N ILE A 137 3.65 -6.94 -22.95
CA ILE A 137 2.40 -6.64 -23.64
C ILE A 137 1.63 -5.57 -22.87
N VAL A 138 1.06 -4.60 -23.56
CA VAL A 138 0.00 -3.73 -23.03
C VAL A 138 -1.32 -4.20 -23.61
N LEU A 139 -2.27 -4.62 -22.77
CA LEU A 139 -3.56 -5.16 -23.20
C LEU A 139 -4.69 -4.22 -22.78
N MET A 140 -5.52 -3.81 -23.74
CA MET A 140 -6.73 -3.01 -23.49
C MET A 140 -7.85 -3.43 -24.44
N ILE A 141 -8.79 -4.23 -23.94
CA ILE A 141 -9.89 -4.77 -24.74
C ILE A 141 -11.13 -5.02 -23.89
N GLY A 142 -12.31 -4.95 -24.53
CA GLY A 142 -13.59 -5.40 -23.96
C GLY A 142 -14.63 -4.30 -23.83
N ILE A 143 -14.30 -3.04 -24.18
CA ILE A 143 -15.32 -1.97 -24.20
C ILE A 143 -16.31 -2.19 -25.35
N ASN A 144 -15.87 -2.82 -26.44
CA ASN A 144 -16.72 -3.18 -27.57
C ASN A 144 -17.68 -4.34 -27.28
N ASP A 145 -17.34 -5.29 -26.42
CA ASP A 145 -18.28 -6.30 -25.92
C ASP A 145 -19.42 -5.66 -25.11
N LEU A 146 -19.18 -4.51 -24.47
CA LEU A 146 -20.22 -3.71 -23.82
C LEU A 146 -20.97 -2.81 -24.82
N SER A 147 -20.29 -2.07 -25.70
CA SER A 147 -20.91 -1.08 -26.59
C SER A 147 -21.88 -1.72 -27.60
N ASN A 148 -21.54 -2.90 -28.13
CA ASN A 148 -22.41 -3.70 -29.01
C ASN A 148 -23.73 -4.17 -28.35
N LEU A 149 -23.85 -4.09 -27.02
CA LEU A 149 -25.11 -4.37 -26.32
C LEU A 149 -26.04 -3.15 -26.29
N GLY A 150 -25.51 -1.95 -26.55
CA GLY A 150 -26.24 -0.68 -26.51
C GLY A 150 -26.94 -0.30 -27.80
N THR A 151 -26.43 -0.76 -28.95
CA THR A 151 -27.10 -0.56 -30.25
C THR A 151 -28.51 -1.16 -30.23
N ASN A 152 -29.50 -0.38 -30.69
CA ASN A 152 -30.90 -0.77 -30.86
C ASN A 152 -31.69 -1.09 -29.56
N MET A 153 -31.28 -0.56 -28.40
CA MET A 153 -32.05 -0.71 -27.14
C MET A 153 -33.09 0.41 -26.94
N PRO A 154 -34.38 0.10 -26.64
CA PRO A 154 -35.47 1.08 -26.59
C PRO A 154 -35.55 1.92 -25.30
N GLY A 155 -34.44 2.10 -24.57
CA GLY A 155 -34.40 3.00 -23.41
C GLY A 155 -33.27 2.77 -22.40
N PRO A 156 -33.04 3.75 -21.50
CA PRO A 156 -31.87 3.80 -20.62
C PRO A 156 -31.84 2.74 -19.52
N ALA A 157 -32.96 2.49 -18.83
CA ALA A 157 -33.01 1.54 -17.72
C ALA A 157 -32.92 0.06 -18.15
N PRO A 158 -33.54 -0.37 -19.28
CA PRO A 158 -33.23 -1.68 -19.89
C PRO A 158 -31.76 -1.83 -20.30
N LEU A 159 -31.14 -0.76 -20.83
CA LEU A 159 -29.75 -0.75 -21.26
C LEU A 159 -28.77 -0.97 -20.09
N GLU A 160 -28.87 -0.16 -19.02
CA GLU A 160 -27.99 -0.28 -17.85
C GLU A 160 -28.03 -1.69 -17.23
N ARG A 161 -29.21 -2.32 -17.17
CA ARG A 161 -29.36 -3.70 -16.69
C ARG A 161 -28.71 -4.72 -17.62
N LYS A 162 -28.81 -4.55 -18.94
CA LYS A 162 -28.18 -5.43 -19.94
C LYS A 162 -26.65 -5.34 -19.89
N LEU A 163 -26.11 -4.13 -19.80
CA LEU A 163 -24.67 -3.87 -19.66
C LEU A 163 -24.12 -4.45 -18.36
N PHE A 164 -24.78 -4.21 -17.22
CA PHE A 164 -24.33 -4.74 -15.92
C PHE A 164 -24.43 -6.27 -15.85
N LYS A 165 -25.43 -6.89 -16.51
CA LYS A 165 -25.52 -8.36 -16.60
C LYS A 165 -24.39 -8.97 -17.46
N ALA A 166 -23.86 -8.24 -18.44
CA ALA A 166 -22.79 -8.70 -19.32
C ALA A 166 -21.37 -8.48 -18.76
N ALA A 167 -21.18 -7.50 -17.88
CA ALA A 167 -19.88 -7.17 -17.28
C ALA A 167 -19.10 -8.38 -16.69
N PRO A 168 -19.73 -9.36 -16.02
CA PRO A 168 -19.04 -10.59 -15.62
C PRO A 168 -18.49 -11.39 -16.79
N THR A 169 -19.27 -11.59 -17.86
CA THR A 169 -18.87 -12.34 -19.06
C THR A 169 -17.74 -11.65 -19.82
N VAL A 170 -17.81 -10.31 -19.96
CA VAL A 170 -16.74 -9.52 -20.57
C VAL A 170 -15.45 -9.66 -19.77
N ALA A 171 -15.53 -9.54 -18.43
CA ALA A 171 -14.37 -9.73 -17.57
C ALA A 171 -13.78 -11.14 -17.68
N THR A 172 -14.61 -12.20 -17.75
CA THR A 172 -14.12 -13.58 -17.94
C THR A 172 -13.38 -13.74 -19.26
N ARG A 173 -13.93 -13.24 -20.38
CA ARG A 173 -13.26 -13.32 -21.69
C ARG A 173 -11.91 -12.61 -21.72
N VAL A 174 -11.81 -11.42 -21.13
CA VAL A 174 -10.53 -10.72 -21.00
C VAL A 174 -9.53 -11.53 -20.16
N GLN A 175 -9.98 -12.29 -19.16
CA GLN A 175 -9.13 -13.20 -18.38
C GLN A 175 -8.71 -14.45 -19.19
N GLU A 176 -9.58 -14.98 -20.04
CA GLU A 176 -9.29 -16.08 -20.96
C GLU A 176 -8.24 -15.66 -22.01
N ALA A 177 -8.40 -14.47 -22.60
CA ALA A 177 -7.41 -13.86 -23.48
C ALA A 177 -6.06 -13.61 -22.77
N VAL A 178 -6.06 -13.12 -21.52
CA VAL A 178 -4.81 -13.02 -20.71
C VAL A 178 -4.19 -14.39 -20.48
N GLY A 179 -4.98 -15.43 -20.24
CA GLY A 179 -4.51 -16.81 -20.12
C GLY A 179 -3.80 -17.30 -21.40
N MET A 180 -4.40 -17.09 -22.57
CA MET A 180 -3.80 -17.43 -23.87
C MET A 180 -2.48 -16.67 -24.14
N LEU A 181 -2.37 -15.42 -23.68
CA LEU A 181 -1.11 -14.67 -23.72
C LEU A 181 -0.07 -15.23 -22.74
N GLN A 182 -0.47 -15.53 -21.50
CA GLN A 182 0.41 -16.13 -20.50
C GLN A 182 0.95 -17.49 -20.92
N GLU A 183 0.14 -18.29 -21.62
CA GLU A 183 0.49 -19.60 -22.19
C GLU A 183 1.49 -19.47 -23.34
N ARG A 184 1.14 -18.75 -24.41
CA ARG A 184 2.00 -18.62 -25.62
C ARG A 184 3.28 -17.83 -25.35
N LEU A 185 3.26 -16.93 -24.38
CA LEU A 185 4.36 -16.05 -23.99
C LEU A 185 4.68 -16.18 -22.48
N PRO A 186 5.30 -17.30 -22.05
CA PRO A 186 5.46 -17.63 -20.62
C PRO A 186 6.39 -16.72 -19.82
N ASN A 187 7.14 -15.84 -20.48
CA ASN A 187 8.09 -14.90 -19.84
C ASN A 187 7.72 -13.42 -20.04
N THR A 188 6.69 -13.14 -20.84
CA THR A 188 6.23 -11.77 -21.09
C THR A 188 5.41 -11.29 -19.89
N GLN A 189 5.63 -10.02 -19.53
CA GLN A 189 4.84 -9.31 -18.52
C GLN A 189 3.64 -8.62 -19.21
N ILE A 190 2.46 -8.64 -18.59
CA ILE A 190 1.23 -8.08 -19.17
C ILE A 190 0.80 -6.88 -18.33
N LEU A 191 0.75 -5.70 -18.94
CA LEU A 191 0.08 -4.52 -18.39
C LEU A 191 -1.37 -4.51 -18.89
N LEU A 192 -2.29 -4.98 -18.05
CA LEU A 192 -3.72 -4.98 -18.31
C LEU A 192 -4.31 -3.62 -17.94
N LEU A 193 -4.78 -2.87 -18.93
CA LEU A 193 -5.46 -1.60 -18.72
C LEU A 193 -6.94 -1.84 -18.38
N GLY A 194 -7.48 -1.06 -17.44
CA GLY A 194 -8.91 -1.00 -17.20
C GLY A 194 -9.65 -0.37 -18.38
N LEU A 195 -10.91 -0.77 -18.59
CA LEU A 195 -11.78 -0.15 -19.58
C LEU A 195 -11.92 1.35 -19.30
N LEU A 196 -11.84 2.15 -20.36
CA LEU A 196 -12.06 3.60 -20.29
C LEU A 196 -13.56 3.92 -20.12
N PRO A 197 -13.91 5.14 -19.68
CA PRO A 197 -15.28 5.63 -19.72
C PRO A 197 -15.83 5.61 -21.15
N ALA A 198 -17.07 5.15 -21.31
CA ALA A 198 -17.79 5.19 -22.57
C ALA A 198 -19.14 5.90 -22.43
N GLY A 199 -19.47 6.75 -23.41
CA GLY A 199 -20.80 7.33 -23.58
C GLY A 199 -21.75 6.40 -24.33
N THR A 200 -23.03 6.78 -24.44
CA THR A 200 -23.94 6.14 -25.39
C THR A 200 -23.81 6.78 -26.76
N TRP A 201 -23.66 5.94 -27.77
CA TRP A 201 -23.75 6.31 -29.18
C TRP A 201 -25.21 6.64 -29.54
N GLY A 202 -25.47 7.91 -29.84
CA GLY A 202 -26.65 8.31 -30.60
C GLY A 202 -26.44 8.13 -32.11
N LEU A 203 -27.32 8.73 -32.91
CA LEU A 203 -27.11 8.89 -34.35
C LEU A 203 -25.85 9.74 -34.64
N PRO A 204 -25.26 9.67 -35.85
CA PRO A 204 -24.03 10.38 -36.19
C PRO A 204 -24.06 11.86 -35.77
N GLY A 205 -23.07 12.26 -34.95
CA GLY A 205 -22.99 13.60 -34.34
C GLY A 205 -23.53 13.73 -32.92
N GLN A 206 -24.12 12.69 -32.32
CA GLN A 206 -24.63 12.72 -30.93
C GLN A 206 -23.89 11.76 -30.00
N ALA A 207 -22.67 12.13 -29.61
CA ALA A 207 -21.93 11.50 -28.52
C ALA A 207 -22.48 11.98 -27.15
N VAL A 208 -22.82 11.05 -26.26
CA VAL A 208 -23.40 11.38 -24.94
C VAL A 208 -22.33 11.35 -23.85
N TYR A 209 -21.83 12.54 -23.50
CA TYR A 209 -20.73 12.74 -22.55
C TYR A 209 -21.12 12.64 -21.06
N THR A 210 -22.33 12.25 -20.68
CA THR A 210 -22.73 12.27 -19.25
C THR A 210 -22.00 11.19 -18.43
N TRP A 211 -21.59 11.52 -17.20
CA TRP A 211 -20.99 10.57 -16.26
C TRP A 211 -21.61 10.72 -14.86
N PRO A 212 -22.46 9.78 -14.39
CA PRO A 212 -22.67 8.42 -14.88
C PRO A 212 -23.34 8.31 -16.25
N SER A 213 -22.66 7.64 -17.19
CA SER A 213 -23.29 7.04 -18.36
C SER A 213 -23.89 5.68 -17.98
N HIS A 214 -24.71 5.11 -18.85
CA HIS A 214 -25.24 3.75 -18.70
C HIS A 214 -24.14 2.68 -18.63
N TYR A 215 -22.92 2.98 -19.10
CA TYR A 215 -21.76 2.09 -19.02
C TYR A 215 -21.04 2.14 -17.68
N LYS A 216 -21.14 3.22 -16.88
CA LYS A 216 -20.29 3.41 -15.68
C LYS A 216 -20.28 2.22 -14.72
N ARG A 217 -21.44 1.60 -14.48
CA ARG A 217 -21.56 0.46 -13.54
C ARG A 217 -20.99 -0.83 -14.12
N ALA A 218 -21.13 -1.05 -15.44
CA ALA A 218 -20.56 -2.19 -16.13
C ALA A 218 -19.02 -2.06 -16.25
N VAL A 219 -18.52 -0.89 -16.65
CA VAL A 219 -17.08 -0.56 -16.68
C VAL A 219 -16.45 -0.72 -15.30
N ALA A 220 -17.10 -0.23 -14.23
CA ALA A 220 -16.61 -0.40 -12.87
C ALA A 220 -16.58 -1.87 -12.40
N ASP A 221 -17.59 -2.67 -12.75
CA ASP A 221 -17.64 -4.11 -12.41
C ASP A 221 -16.60 -4.92 -13.20
N VAL A 222 -16.39 -4.63 -14.50
CA VAL A 222 -15.28 -5.19 -15.28
C VAL A 222 -13.93 -4.82 -14.65
N ASN A 223 -13.66 -3.52 -14.43
CA ASN A 223 -12.37 -3.07 -13.90
C ASN A 223 -12.09 -3.63 -12.50
N ALA A 224 -13.11 -3.80 -11.65
CA ALA A 224 -12.98 -4.47 -10.36
C ALA A 224 -12.61 -5.95 -10.50
N ARG A 225 -13.25 -6.70 -11.42
CA ARG A 225 -12.94 -8.11 -11.71
C ARG A 225 -11.53 -8.28 -12.29
N LEU A 226 -11.15 -7.45 -13.26
CA LEU A 226 -9.82 -7.48 -13.88
C LEU A 226 -8.71 -7.13 -12.87
N SER A 227 -8.94 -6.15 -11.99
CA SER A 227 -8.03 -5.84 -10.88
C SER A 227 -7.90 -7.01 -9.90
N ALA A 228 -9.00 -7.66 -9.54
CA ALA A 228 -9.01 -8.81 -8.63
C ALA A 228 -8.31 -10.05 -9.23
N TYR A 229 -8.51 -10.29 -10.54
CA TYR A 229 -7.82 -11.36 -11.27
C TYR A 229 -6.33 -11.06 -11.43
N ALA A 230 -5.94 -9.85 -11.86
CA ALA A 230 -4.52 -9.50 -11.99
C ALA A 230 -3.76 -9.64 -10.66
N ALA A 231 -4.42 -9.34 -9.53
CA ALA A 231 -3.85 -9.53 -8.20
C ALA A 231 -3.57 -11.00 -7.81
N THR A 232 -4.07 -11.99 -8.55
CA THR A 232 -3.70 -13.42 -8.40
C THR A 232 -2.65 -13.88 -9.41
N GLN A 233 -2.29 -13.06 -10.39
CA GLN A 233 -1.47 -13.42 -11.54
C GLN A 233 -0.06 -12.80 -11.46
N PRO A 234 1.01 -13.59 -11.23
CA PRO A 234 2.36 -13.06 -10.93
C PRO A 234 3.06 -12.36 -12.12
N ARG A 235 2.47 -12.38 -13.31
CA ARG A 235 2.96 -11.70 -14.53
C ARG A 235 1.99 -10.65 -15.09
N VAL A 236 0.95 -10.28 -14.36
CA VAL A 236 -0.07 -9.31 -14.81
C VAL A 236 -0.13 -8.13 -13.84
N GLN A 237 0.03 -6.92 -14.34
CA GLN A 237 -0.19 -5.69 -13.59
C GLN A 237 -1.46 -5.01 -14.11
N PHE A 238 -2.38 -4.65 -13.21
CA PHE A 238 -3.60 -3.92 -13.59
C PHE A 238 -3.45 -2.41 -13.39
N LEU A 239 -3.92 -1.61 -14.35
CA LEU A 239 -3.92 -0.15 -14.29
C LEU A 239 -5.25 0.43 -14.78
N ASP A 240 -6.06 0.94 -13.85
CA ASP A 240 -7.18 1.83 -14.19
C ASP A 240 -6.69 3.28 -14.31
N CYS A 241 -6.72 3.79 -15.54
CA CYS A 241 -6.45 5.19 -15.87
C CYS A 241 -7.72 5.93 -16.34
N GLY A 242 -8.89 5.28 -16.32
CA GLY A 242 -10.13 5.77 -16.91
C GLY A 242 -10.62 7.08 -16.29
N TRP A 243 -10.32 7.31 -15.01
CA TRP A 243 -10.61 8.56 -14.30
C TRP A 243 -10.01 9.82 -14.96
N ARG A 244 -8.96 9.68 -15.79
CA ARG A 244 -8.33 10.80 -16.50
C ARG A 244 -9.17 11.34 -17.65
N PHE A 245 -10.14 10.57 -18.12
CA PHE A 245 -11.05 10.92 -19.21
C PHE A 245 -12.41 11.42 -18.69
N ILE A 246 -12.49 11.71 -17.39
CA ILE A 246 -13.65 12.27 -16.70
C ILE A 246 -13.32 13.70 -16.28
N THR A 247 -14.28 14.61 -16.39
CA THR A 247 -14.16 16.00 -15.97
C THR A 247 -13.82 16.12 -14.47
N ALA A 248 -13.17 17.21 -14.08
CA ALA A 248 -12.65 17.39 -12.71
C ALA A 248 -13.75 17.34 -11.62
N ASP A 249 -14.98 17.71 -11.95
CA ASP A 249 -16.17 17.62 -11.09
C ASP A 249 -16.81 16.21 -11.03
N GLY A 250 -16.38 15.29 -11.90
CA GLY A 250 -16.88 13.92 -11.97
C GLY A 250 -18.20 13.73 -12.73
N THR A 251 -18.73 14.77 -13.39
CA THR A 251 -20.09 14.79 -13.97
C THR A 251 -20.17 14.41 -15.45
N ALA A 252 -19.06 14.46 -16.17
CA ALA A 252 -19.00 14.17 -17.60
C ALA A 252 -17.72 13.42 -18.01
N ILE A 253 -17.77 12.82 -19.19
CA ILE A 253 -16.60 12.41 -19.98
C ILE A 253 -16.01 13.67 -20.59
N ASP A 254 -14.69 13.85 -20.50
CA ASP A 254 -14.03 15.03 -21.06
C ASP A 254 -13.96 14.93 -22.59
N ALA A 255 -14.81 15.69 -23.28
CA ALA A 255 -14.86 15.77 -24.75
C ALA A 255 -13.58 16.33 -25.39
N ALA A 256 -12.71 17.02 -24.62
CA ALA A 256 -11.39 17.43 -25.09
C ALA A 256 -10.37 16.26 -25.07
N LEU A 257 -10.72 15.13 -24.45
CA LEU A 257 -9.89 13.92 -24.39
C LEU A 257 -10.51 12.74 -25.14
N LEU A 258 -11.82 12.49 -25.00
CA LEU A 258 -12.61 11.51 -25.77
C LEU A 258 -13.68 12.24 -26.63
N PRO A 259 -13.35 12.79 -27.81
CA PRO A 259 -14.26 13.65 -28.61
C PRO A 259 -15.43 12.94 -29.30
N ASP A 260 -15.55 11.63 -29.17
CA ASP A 260 -16.73 10.82 -29.55
C ASP A 260 -17.32 10.06 -28.35
N SER A 261 -16.86 10.37 -27.13
CA SER A 261 -17.12 9.67 -25.87
C SER A 261 -16.60 8.22 -25.77
N LEU A 262 -15.66 7.79 -26.63
CA LEU A 262 -15.05 6.45 -26.59
C LEU A 262 -13.54 6.42 -26.89
N HIS A 263 -13.09 7.06 -27.98
CA HIS A 263 -11.70 7.00 -28.47
C HIS A 263 -10.90 8.24 -28.07
N PRO A 264 -9.62 8.09 -27.66
CA PRO A 264 -8.79 9.22 -27.25
C PRO A 264 -8.31 10.06 -28.43
N ARG A 265 -8.18 11.38 -28.23
CA ARG A 265 -7.46 12.29 -29.14
C ARG A 265 -6.10 12.70 -28.57
N VAL A 266 -5.18 13.07 -29.45
CA VAL A 266 -3.94 13.76 -29.03
C VAL A 266 -4.32 15.15 -28.49
N ALA A 267 -3.90 15.43 -27.25
CA ALA A 267 -4.02 16.76 -26.68
C ALA A 267 -3.06 17.73 -27.38
N GLN A 268 -3.59 18.77 -28.03
CA GLN A 268 -2.77 19.81 -28.64
C GLN A 268 -2.00 20.58 -27.56
N GLN A 269 -0.66 20.62 -27.65
CA GLN A 269 0.17 21.52 -26.84
C GLN A 269 0.15 22.93 -27.42
N SER A 270 -1.00 23.60 -27.37
CA SER A 270 -1.10 25.03 -27.66
C SER A 270 -0.46 25.85 -26.54
N GLY A 271 0.36 26.84 -26.90
CA GLY A 271 1.06 27.72 -25.95
C GLY A 271 0.17 28.77 -25.27
N THR A 272 -1.13 28.50 -25.14
CA THR A 272 -2.17 29.46 -24.79
C THR A 272 -3.14 28.84 -23.79
N ALA A 273 -3.15 29.36 -22.55
CA ALA A 273 -4.10 29.12 -21.46
C ALA A 273 -4.66 27.66 -21.30
N PRO A 274 -4.31 26.93 -20.22
CA PRO A 274 -4.75 25.55 -20.02
C PRO A 274 -6.29 25.41 -20.01
N ALA A 275 -6.79 24.29 -20.53
CA ALA A 275 -8.20 23.92 -20.50
C ALA A 275 -8.78 23.95 -19.07
N GLN A 276 -10.06 24.27 -18.96
CA GLN A 276 -10.66 24.73 -17.71
C GLN A 276 -10.73 23.63 -16.63
N ALA A 277 -10.06 23.89 -15.51
CA ALA A 277 -10.53 23.50 -14.19
C ALA A 277 -10.02 24.55 -13.17
N PRO A 278 -10.58 24.63 -11.95
CA PRO A 278 -11.80 24.00 -11.44
C PRO A 278 -12.86 25.06 -11.01
N GLY A 279 -13.94 24.61 -10.37
CA GLY A 279 -15.00 25.45 -9.77
C GLY A 279 -14.60 26.21 -8.50
N TRP A 280 -13.47 26.90 -8.52
CA TRP A 280 -13.04 27.82 -7.47
C TRP A 280 -13.88 29.11 -7.45
N THR A 281 -13.98 29.77 -6.30
CA THR A 281 -14.39 31.18 -6.24
C THR A 281 -13.34 32.08 -6.94
N PRO A 282 -13.68 33.32 -7.35
CA PRO A 282 -12.73 34.23 -7.95
C PRO A 282 -11.47 34.49 -7.09
N SER A 283 -11.60 34.53 -5.76
CA SER A 283 -10.46 34.71 -4.85
C SER A 283 -9.54 33.49 -4.83
N CYS A 284 -10.10 32.27 -4.72
CA CYS A 284 -9.31 31.04 -4.71
C CYS A 284 -8.53 30.86 -6.04
N LYS A 285 -9.17 31.22 -7.17
CA LYS A 285 -8.53 31.23 -8.50
C LYS A 285 -7.41 32.27 -8.61
N ALA A 286 -7.61 33.47 -8.07
CA ALA A 286 -6.59 34.51 -8.02
C ALA A 286 -5.40 34.10 -7.13
N ALA A 287 -5.66 33.47 -5.98
CA ALA A 287 -4.66 32.95 -5.06
C ALA A 287 -3.82 31.84 -5.69
N ALA A 288 -4.46 30.85 -6.34
CA ALA A 288 -3.77 29.79 -7.07
C ALA A 288 -2.78 30.34 -8.12
N ALA A 289 -3.21 31.35 -8.89
CA ALA A 289 -2.37 32.00 -9.88
C ALA A 289 -1.28 32.89 -9.27
N ALA A 290 -1.50 33.48 -8.09
CA ALA A 290 -0.51 34.27 -7.37
C ALA A 290 0.59 33.39 -6.76
N GLN A 291 0.23 32.27 -6.14
CA GLN A 291 1.16 31.27 -5.60
C GLN A 291 2.03 30.68 -6.72
N ALA A 292 1.45 30.20 -7.82
CA ALA A 292 2.21 29.73 -8.98
C ALA A 292 3.23 30.77 -9.51
N ARG A 293 2.85 32.06 -9.59
CA ARG A 293 3.79 33.15 -9.94
C ARG A 293 4.85 33.42 -8.87
N GLN A 294 4.60 33.11 -7.61
CA GLN A 294 5.59 33.16 -6.53
C GLN A 294 6.54 31.96 -6.61
N MET A 295 6.04 30.74 -6.87
CA MET A 295 6.85 29.54 -7.08
C MET A 295 7.87 29.72 -8.21
N GLN A 296 7.44 30.18 -9.39
CA GLN A 296 8.36 30.36 -10.52
C GLN A 296 9.43 31.44 -10.25
N ARG A 297 9.11 32.49 -9.48
CA ARG A 297 10.11 33.51 -9.06
C ARG A 297 11.06 32.96 -7.98
N ALA A 298 10.56 32.18 -7.03
CA ALA A 298 11.39 31.51 -6.04
C ALA A 298 12.33 30.47 -6.68
N ASP A 299 11.87 29.74 -7.69
CA ASP A 299 12.68 28.80 -8.47
C ASP A 299 13.82 29.51 -9.23
N GLN A 300 13.55 30.66 -9.86
CA GLN A 300 14.61 31.49 -10.45
C GLN A 300 15.68 31.90 -9.43
N GLN A 301 15.32 32.04 -8.15
CA GLN A 301 16.20 32.40 -7.03
C GLN A 301 16.77 31.17 -6.26
N GLY A 302 16.78 29.99 -6.89
CA GLY A 302 17.38 28.76 -6.36
C GLY A 302 16.42 27.82 -5.63
N GLY A 303 15.13 28.14 -5.61
CA GLY A 303 14.04 27.28 -5.19
C GLY A 303 13.87 27.03 -3.68
N PRO A 304 12.69 26.53 -3.27
CA PRO A 304 12.48 26.02 -1.92
C PRO A 304 13.19 24.68 -1.73
N GLN A 305 13.70 24.39 -0.52
CA GLN A 305 14.17 23.02 -0.21
C GLN A 305 13.08 22.16 0.43
N LEU A 306 12.03 22.81 0.97
CA LEU A 306 10.84 22.20 1.56
C LEU A 306 9.59 22.81 0.92
N LEU A 307 8.75 21.99 0.29
CA LEU A 307 7.52 22.43 -0.39
C LEU A 307 6.29 21.78 0.25
N PHE A 308 5.37 22.58 0.79
CA PHE A 308 4.07 22.12 1.27
C PHE A 308 3.04 22.20 0.15
N LEU A 309 2.26 21.13 -0.04
CA LEU A 309 1.19 20.98 -1.02
C LEU A 309 -0.09 20.53 -0.34
N GLY A 310 -1.21 21.22 -0.61
CA GLY A 310 -2.47 20.79 -0.02
C GLY A 310 -3.67 21.72 -0.21
N ASP A 311 -4.64 21.52 0.67
CA ASP A 311 -5.91 22.25 0.79
C ASP A 311 -5.85 23.39 1.83
N SER A 312 -7.01 23.83 2.34
CA SER A 312 -7.12 24.90 3.33
C SER A 312 -6.24 24.69 4.55
N ILE A 313 -6.15 23.46 5.09
CA ILE A 313 -5.31 23.16 6.26
C ILE A 313 -3.83 23.46 5.98
N THR A 314 -3.43 23.36 4.71
CA THR A 314 -2.07 23.70 4.27
C THR A 314 -1.95 25.18 3.88
N GLU A 315 -2.98 25.82 3.34
CA GLU A 315 -2.97 27.27 3.07
C GLU A 315 -2.86 28.11 4.36
N LEU A 316 -3.40 27.61 5.49
CA LEU A 316 -3.26 28.27 6.80
C LEU A 316 -1.80 28.59 7.17
N TRP A 317 -0.79 27.92 6.59
CA TRP A 317 0.63 28.27 6.77
C TRP A 317 1.02 29.64 6.19
N ASN A 318 0.34 30.08 5.12
CA ASN A 318 0.51 31.42 4.51
C ASN A 318 -0.24 32.51 5.28
N GLY A 319 -1.03 32.17 6.30
CA GLY A 319 -1.89 33.13 7.00
C GLY A 319 -3.13 33.53 6.20
N THR A 320 -3.50 32.76 5.16
CA THR A 320 -4.59 33.07 4.23
C THR A 320 -5.60 31.94 4.05
N VAL A 321 -6.78 32.31 3.55
CA VAL A 321 -7.82 31.43 3.03
C VAL A 321 -8.26 31.98 1.67
N CYS A 322 -7.98 31.23 0.60
CA CYS A 322 -8.10 31.69 -0.79
C CYS A 322 -7.42 33.04 -1.04
N GLY A 323 -6.20 33.22 -0.52
CA GLY A 323 -5.37 34.41 -0.66
C GLY A 323 -5.79 35.62 0.20
N ASN A 324 -6.96 35.58 0.84
CA ASN A 324 -7.38 36.62 1.77
C ASN A 324 -6.81 36.33 3.18
N PRO A 325 -6.41 37.34 3.97
CA PRO A 325 -6.03 37.14 5.37
C PRO A 325 -7.17 36.50 6.18
N CYS A 326 -6.84 35.62 7.14
CA CYS A 326 -7.84 35.08 8.06
C CYS A 326 -8.51 36.20 8.89
N LEU A 327 -9.83 36.33 8.77
CA LEU A 327 -10.62 37.28 9.56
C LEU A 327 -10.77 36.81 11.02
N PRO A 328 -10.73 37.72 12.02
CA PRO A 328 -10.89 37.35 13.44
C PRO A 328 -12.21 36.63 13.76
N ASP A 329 -13.30 37.02 13.10
CA ASP A 329 -14.67 36.60 13.43
C ASP A 329 -14.95 35.11 13.20
N LEU A 330 -14.17 34.48 12.32
CA LEU A 330 -14.22 33.02 12.08
C LEU A 330 -13.56 32.20 13.21
N ARG A 331 -12.94 32.87 14.21
CA ARG A 331 -12.09 32.28 15.28
C ARG A 331 -10.87 31.48 14.81
N LEU A 332 -10.73 31.23 13.51
CA LEU A 332 -9.53 30.72 12.85
C LEU A 332 -8.47 31.83 12.70
N ASN A 333 -7.95 32.29 13.84
CA ASN A 333 -6.84 33.25 13.84
C ASN A 333 -5.56 32.56 13.35
N CYS A 334 -5.33 32.60 12.04
CA CYS A 334 -4.17 32.03 11.37
C CYS A 334 -3.06 33.06 11.08
N SER A 335 -3.24 34.32 11.49
CA SER A 335 -2.35 35.46 11.17
C SER A 335 -0.90 35.28 11.65
N SER A 336 -0.69 34.50 12.71
CA SER A 336 0.62 34.19 13.29
C SER A 336 1.34 33.01 12.61
N ASN A 337 0.66 32.25 11.75
CA ASN A 337 1.18 31.02 11.15
C ASN A 337 2.38 31.22 10.21
N PRO A 338 2.52 32.31 9.42
CA PRO A 338 3.73 32.57 8.64
C PRO A 338 4.98 32.71 9.54
N GLY A 339 4.82 33.34 10.71
CA GLY A 339 5.86 33.42 11.72
C GLY A 339 6.20 32.06 12.33
N LEU A 340 5.19 31.19 12.53
CA LEU A 340 5.40 29.81 12.97
C LEU A 340 6.13 28.98 11.91
N LEU A 341 5.69 29.03 10.64
CA LEU A 341 6.34 28.38 9.49
C LEU A 341 7.83 28.73 9.43
N GLN A 342 8.15 30.02 9.54
CA GLN A 342 9.53 30.50 9.47
C GLN A 342 10.36 30.09 10.70
N ARG A 343 9.80 30.14 11.93
CA ARG A 343 10.48 29.67 13.14
C ARG A 343 10.74 28.16 13.11
N THR A 344 9.78 27.35 12.63
CA THR A 344 9.89 25.88 12.61
C THR A 344 10.73 25.36 11.44
N PHE A 345 10.59 25.94 10.25
CA PHE A 345 11.11 25.38 9.00
C PHE A 345 12.01 26.32 8.19
N GLY A 346 12.18 27.59 8.59
CA GLY A 346 12.89 28.61 7.80
C GLY A 346 14.28 28.21 7.29
N ARG A 347 15.03 27.41 8.07
CA ARG A 347 16.34 26.85 7.66
C ARG A 347 16.30 25.96 6.41
N TYR A 348 15.11 25.50 5.99
CA TYR A 348 14.88 24.69 4.80
C TYR A 348 14.31 25.47 3.61
N LYS A 349 14.25 26.82 3.67
CA LYS A 349 13.58 27.67 2.66
C LYS A 349 12.17 27.13 2.31
N PRO A 350 11.21 27.18 3.25
CA PRO A 350 9.88 26.62 3.04
C PRO A 350 9.09 27.44 2.01
N ALA A 351 8.28 26.76 1.20
CA ALA A 351 7.23 27.35 0.37
C ALA A 351 5.94 26.55 0.50
N VAL A 352 4.78 27.20 0.25
CA VAL A 352 3.45 26.65 0.47
C VAL A 352 2.58 26.93 -0.75
N GLU A 353 2.24 25.87 -1.48
CA GLU A 353 1.39 25.89 -2.67
C GLU A 353 0.07 25.16 -2.35
N ALA A 354 -0.86 25.88 -1.72
CA ALA A 354 -2.09 25.34 -1.18
C ALA A 354 -3.26 26.34 -1.30
N VAL A 355 -4.45 25.84 -1.62
CA VAL A 355 -5.64 26.66 -1.86
C VAL A 355 -6.82 26.10 -1.09
N ALA A 356 -7.53 26.96 -0.36
CA ALA A 356 -8.64 26.53 0.47
C ALA A 356 -9.79 25.90 -0.33
N GLY A 357 -10.33 24.81 0.21
CA GLY A 357 -11.34 23.98 -0.44
C GLY A 357 -10.81 23.00 -1.50
N ASP A 358 -9.50 22.98 -1.82
CA ASP A 358 -8.97 22.08 -2.85
C ASP A 358 -9.28 20.60 -2.60
N ARG A 359 -9.77 19.95 -3.64
CA ARG A 359 -9.75 18.50 -3.83
C ARG A 359 -8.46 18.02 -4.50
N VAL A 360 -8.27 16.70 -4.57
CA VAL A 360 -7.11 16.10 -5.24
C VAL A 360 -7.02 16.49 -6.73
N ASP A 361 -8.14 16.56 -7.46
CA ASP A 361 -8.15 16.98 -8.88
C ASP A 361 -7.69 18.44 -9.06
N GLN A 362 -8.04 19.32 -8.13
CA GLN A 362 -7.70 20.74 -8.15
C GLN A 362 -6.21 20.96 -7.90
N LEU A 363 -5.65 20.24 -6.91
CA LEU A 363 -4.20 20.19 -6.70
C LEU A 363 -3.48 19.61 -7.93
N VAL A 364 -3.95 18.49 -8.50
CA VAL A 364 -3.34 17.90 -9.71
C VAL A 364 -3.36 18.87 -10.90
N TRP A 365 -4.42 19.68 -11.05
CA TRP A 365 -4.41 20.76 -12.04
C TRP A 365 -3.33 21.81 -11.73
N ARG A 366 -3.21 22.29 -10.48
CA ARG A 366 -2.15 23.26 -10.08
C ARG A 366 -0.74 22.71 -10.34
N LEU A 367 -0.49 21.45 -10.03
CA LEU A 367 0.81 20.78 -10.24
C LEU A 367 1.24 20.71 -11.72
N ASN A 368 0.27 20.73 -12.65
CA ASN A 368 0.54 20.80 -14.08
C ASN A 368 0.58 22.24 -14.62
N ASN A 369 0.16 23.23 -13.82
CA ASN A 369 -0.02 24.64 -14.22
C ASN A 369 0.78 25.62 -13.33
N GLY A 370 2.04 25.28 -13.04
CA GLY A 370 3.02 26.22 -12.47
C GLY A 370 3.18 26.21 -10.94
N ALA A 371 2.44 25.38 -10.20
CA ALA A 371 2.64 25.21 -8.75
C ALA A 371 3.81 24.29 -8.36
N LEU A 372 4.72 23.98 -9.31
CA LEU A 372 5.95 23.23 -9.08
C LEU A 372 7.16 23.99 -9.63
N PRO A 373 8.31 23.99 -8.94
CA PRO A 373 9.56 24.50 -9.51
C PRO A 373 10.02 23.61 -10.66
N THR A 374 10.59 24.22 -11.69
CA THR A 374 11.03 23.58 -12.93
C THR A 374 12.54 23.33 -12.96
N LYS A 375 13.33 24.19 -12.32
CA LYS A 375 14.80 24.16 -12.32
C LYS A 375 15.36 23.55 -11.03
N ASN A 376 14.89 23.99 -9.86
CA ASN A 376 15.41 23.61 -8.55
C ASN A 376 14.39 22.75 -7.80
N GLN A 377 14.50 21.42 -7.95
CA GLN A 377 13.63 20.48 -7.24
C GLN A 377 13.84 20.59 -5.72
N PRO A 378 12.76 20.66 -4.90
CA PRO A 378 12.88 20.66 -3.46
C PRO A 378 13.46 19.33 -2.96
N LYS A 379 14.17 19.36 -1.84
CA LYS A 379 14.66 18.14 -1.18
C LYS A 379 13.49 17.33 -0.62
N VAL A 380 12.49 18.03 -0.07
CA VAL A 380 11.31 17.42 0.57
C VAL A 380 10.02 18.11 0.12
N VAL A 381 9.00 17.32 -0.12
CA VAL A 381 7.61 17.73 -0.35
C VAL A 381 6.76 17.19 0.79
N VAL A 382 5.91 18.02 1.38
CA VAL A 382 4.90 17.62 2.38
C VAL A 382 3.54 17.71 1.69
N LEU A 383 2.78 16.61 1.67
CA LEU A 383 1.48 16.52 0.99
C LEU A 383 0.36 16.24 2.00
N LEU A 384 -0.63 17.13 2.05
CA LEU A 384 -1.89 16.95 2.79
C LEU A 384 -3.06 17.43 1.91
N ILE A 385 -3.76 16.48 1.30
CA ILE A 385 -4.86 16.73 0.38
C ILE A 385 -5.88 15.60 0.46
N GLY A 386 -7.17 15.91 0.25
CA GLY A 386 -8.22 14.92 0.07
C GLY A 386 -9.34 14.92 1.11
N THR A 387 -9.32 15.83 2.10
CA THR A 387 -10.45 15.95 3.03
C THR A 387 -11.70 16.52 2.37
N ASN A 388 -11.53 17.32 1.31
CA ASN A 388 -12.63 17.97 0.59
C ASN A 388 -13.30 17.03 -0.42
N ASP A 389 -12.55 16.09 -1.02
CA ASP A 389 -13.09 15.03 -1.89
C ASP A 389 -14.16 14.21 -1.16
N LEU A 390 -13.93 13.85 0.11
CA LEU A 390 -14.92 13.14 0.94
C LEU A 390 -16.25 13.91 1.04
N THR A 391 -16.21 15.23 1.19
CA THR A 391 -17.42 16.08 1.18
C THR A 391 -18.01 16.31 -0.20
N SER A 392 -17.24 16.19 -1.29
CA SER A 392 -17.75 16.40 -2.66
C SER A 392 -18.33 15.14 -3.31
N PHE A 393 -17.96 13.95 -2.85
CA PHE A 393 -18.60 12.71 -3.32
C PHE A 393 -19.89 12.40 -2.57
N ALA A 394 -19.98 12.79 -1.29
CA ALA A 394 -21.21 12.69 -0.49
C ALA A 394 -22.40 13.37 -1.19
N LYS A 395 -23.49 12.62 -1.37
CA LYS A 395 -24.77 13.13 -1.92
C LYS A 395 -25.67 13.61 -0.78
N ALA A 396 -26.84 14.13 -1.13
CA ALA A 396 -27.91 14.44 -0.17
C ALA A 396 -28.38 13.17 0.55
N ALA A 397 -27.75 12.84 1.68
CA ALA A 397 -28.11 11.70 2.52
C ALA A 397 -29.29 12.07 3.43
N ALA A 398 -30.32 11.22 3.48
CA ALA A 398 -31.50 11.44 4.31
C ALA A 398 -31.27 11.09 5.80
N SER A 399 -30.09 10.59 6.17
CA SER A 399 -29.72 10.23 7.54
C SER A 399 -28.20 10.17 7.76
N SER A 400 -27.74 10.34 9.00
CA SER A 400 -26.33 10.21 9.38
C SER A 400 -25.73 8.84 9.03
N ALA A 401 -26.50 7.75 9.14
CA ALA A 401 -26.02 6.40 8.82
C ALA A 401 -25.75 6.22 7.32
N GLN A 402 -26.60 6.79 6.46
CA GLN A 402 -26.36 6.81 5.01
C GLN A 402 -25.16 7.68 4.63
N LEU A 403 -24.97 8.81 5.33
CA LEU A 403 -23.79 9.66 5.15
C LEU A 403 -22.50 8.92 5.53
N GLU A 404 -22.47 8.24 6.68
CA GLU A 404 -21.34 7.41 7.11
C GLU A 404 -21.04 6.28 6.12
N GLN A 405 -22.07 5.56 5.66
CA GLN A 405 -21.93 4.49 4.68
C GLN A 405 -21.38 5.01 3.34
N GLN A 406 -21.87 6.16 2.86
CA GLN A 406 -21.37 6.76 1.63
C GLN A 406 -19.93 7.24 1.76
N LEU A 407 -19.60 8.01 2.81
CA LEU A 407 -18.24 8.49 3.06
C LEU A 407 -17.23 7.33 3.14
N ALA A 408 -17.61 6.20 3.75
CA ALA A 408 -16.79 5.00 3.81
C ALA A 408 -16.66 4.29 2.44
N GLY A 409 -17.68 4.36 1.59
CA GLY A 409 -17.69 3.83 0.23
C GLY A 409 -16.84 4.65 -0.77
N ASP A 410 -16.76 5.97 -0.59
CA ASP A 410 -16.00 6.89 -1.45
C ASP A 410 -14.51 6.99 -1.04
N ALA A 411 -14.18 6.76 0.24
CA ALA A 411 -12.81 6.76 0.77
C ALA A 411 -11.76 5.90 0.00
N PRO A 412 -12.08 4.70 -0.51
CA PRO A 412 -11.21 3.94 -1.40
C PRO A 412 -10.71 4.71 -2.63
N GLU A 413 -11.56 5.53 -3.25
CA GLU A 413 -11.25 6.34 -4.44
C GLU A 413 -10.44 7.60 -4.06
N VAL A 414 -10.82 8.28 -2.97
CA VAL A 414 -10.03 9.39 -2.41
C VAL A 414 -8.58 8.95 -2.16
N ALA A 415 -8.39 7.79 -1.52
CA ALA A 415 -7.06 7.24 -1.30
C ALA A 415 -6.33 6.96 -2.62
N ARG A 416 -7.00 6.39 -3.63
CA ARG A 416 -6.42 6.09 -4.95
C ARG A 416 -5.95 7.36 -5.68
N ARG A 417 -6.73 8.45 -5.62
CA ARG A 417 -6.37 9.76 -6.20
C ARG A 417 -5.15 10.39 -5.52
N ILE A 418 -5.08 10.34 -4.19
CA ILE A 418 -3.91 10.83 -3.44
C ILE A 418 -2.67 10.01 -3.81
N GLN A 419 -2.79 8.69 -3.92
CA GLN A 419 -1.70 7.82 -4.38
C GLN A 419 -1.23 8.17 -5.81
N ASP A 420 -2.14 8.45 -6.74
CA ASP A 420 -1.80 8.94 -8.09
C ASP A 420 -1.10 10.30 -8.07
N THR A 421 -1.46 11.18 -7.14
CA THR A 421 -0.78 12.47 -6.92
C THR A 421 0.65 12.26 -6.41
N VAL A 422 0.88 11.29 -5.52
CA VAL A 422 2.23 10.91 -5.09
C VAL A 422 3.03 10.28 -6.24
N ARG A 423 2.42 9.46 -7.11
CA ARG A 423 3.05 8.95 -8.35
C ARG A 423 3.49 10.11 -9.26
N LEU A 424 2.60 11.09 -9.51
CA LEU A 424 2.88 12.28 -10.31
C LEU A 424 4.02 13.12 -9.70
N LEU A 425 4.03 13.32 -8.38
CA LEU A 425 5.09 14.06 -7.69
C LEU A 425 6.45 13.33 -7.78
N ARG A 426 6.49 12.00 -7.68
CA ARG A 426 7.72 11.22 -7.89
C ARG A 426 8.20 11.25 -9.35
N GLN A 427 7.31 11.47 -10.32
CA GLN A 427 7.67 11.66 -11.75
C GLN A 427 8.20 13.08 -12.03
N ARG A 428 7.53 14.12 -11.52
CA ARG A 428 7.92 15.53 -11.73
C ARG A 428 9.14 15.92 -10.91
N LEU A 429 9.26 15.40 -9.68
CA LEU A 429 10.32 15.71 -8.71
C LEU A 429 11.05 14.42 -8.26
N PRO A 430 11.72 13.68 -9.16
CA PRO A 430 12.31 12.37 -8.85
C PRO A 430 13.39 12.40 -7.75
N ARG A 431 14.04 13.55 -7.51
CA ARG A 431 15.00 13.73 -6.41
C ARG A 431 14.32 14.02 -5.07
N ALA A 432 13.11 14.61 -5.09
CA ALA A 432 12.38 14.98 -3.90
C ALA A 432 11.87 13.76 -3.11
N LYS A 433 11.87 13.91 -1.78
CA LYS A 433 11.32 12.95 -0.82
C LYS A 433 9.94 13.43 -0.37
N ILE A 434 8.97 12.54 -0.23
CA ILE A 434 7.57 12.92 0.01
C ILE A 434 7.14 12.49 1.40
N VAL A 435 6.83 13.47 2.26
CA VAL A 435 6.10 13.24 3.51
C VAL A 435 4.61 13.29 3.18
N LEU A 436 3.94 12.15 3.26
CA LEU A 436 2.51 12.01 3.02
C LEU A 436 1.78 12.08 4.36
N LEU A 437 1.09 13.19 4.63
CA LEU A 437 0.31 13.32 5.87
C LEU A 437 -1.00 12.52 5.76
N GLY A 438 -1.39 11.87 6.84
CA GLY A 438 -2.74 11.36 6.99
C GLY A 438 -3.76 12.50 7.09
N LEU A 439 -4.95 12.30 6.50
CA LEU A 439 -6.09 13.20 6.69
C LEU A 439 -6.38 13.34 8.19
N LEU A 440 -6.53 14.57 8.65
CA LEU A 440 -6.76 14.85 10.07
C LEU A 440 -8.20 14.46 10.49
N PRO A 441 -8.44 14.22 11.80
CA PRO A 441 -9.78 14.10 12.34
C PRO A 441 -10.62 15.33 11.97
N ARG A 442 -11.87 15.10 11.54
CA ARG A 442 -12.84 16.18 11.34
C ARG A 442 -14.23 15.79 11.84
N GLY A 443 -14.97 16.78 12.32
CA GLY A 443 -16.38 16.70 12.69
C GLY A 443 -17.30 17.17 11.56
N VAL A 444 -18.53 17.52 11.94
CA VAL A 444 -19.40 18.33 11.08
C VAL A 444 -19.01 19.80 11.30
N SER A 445 -18.46 20.42 10.27
CA SER A 445 -18.05 21.83 10.24
C SER A 445 -19.12 22.65 9.52
N ALA A 446 -19.88 23.45 10.25
CA ALA A 446 -20.47 24.68 9.72
C ALA A 446 -19.49 25.84 9.98
N MET A 447 -19.48 26.87 9.12
CA MET A 447 -18.46 27.94 9.13
C MET A 447 -18.42 28.83 10.39
N HIS A 448 -19.28 28.57 11.38
CA HIS A 448 -19.25 29.20 12.70
C HIS A 448 -19.02 28.12 13.77
N ALA A 449 -17.96 28.28 14.57
CA ALA A 449 -17.56 27.31 15.60
C ALA A 449 -18.67 26.92 16.60
N GLN A 450 -19.67 27.78 16.82
CA GLN A 450 -20.82 27.50 17.70
C GLN A 450 -21.75 26.38 17.19
N TYR A 451 -21.62 25.97 15.92
CA TYR A 451 -22.38 24.86 15.32
C TYR A 451 -21.49 23.68 14.91
N ALA A 452 -20.20 23.71 15.27
CA ALA A 452 -19.28 22.62 14.99
C ALA A 452 -19.53 21.42 15.90
N ASN A 453 -19.49 20.21 15.34
CA ASN A 453 -19.67 18.98 16.10
C ASN A 453 -18.35 18.24 16.27
N HIS A 454 -17.67 18.49 17.40
CA HIS A 454 -16.39 17.88 17.76
C HIS A 454 -16.47 16.41 18.20
N ARG A 455 -17.66 15.81 18.32
CA ARG A 455 -17.84 14.43 18.83
C ARG A 455 -17.03 13.42 18.01
N TRP A 456 -16.36 12.50 18.70
CA TRP A 456 -15.62 11.40 18.07
C TRP A 456 -16.09 10.02 18.60
N PRO A 457 -16.29 9.00 17.75
CA PRO A 457 -16.23 9.03 16.28
C PRO A 457 -17.25 10.01 15.66
N SER A 458 -16.82 10.67 14.57
CA SER A 458 -17.69 11.49 13.72
C SER A 458 -18.12 10.71 12.47
N HIS A 459 -19.03 11.26 11.68
CA HIS A 459 -19.46 10.66 10.40
C HIS A 459 -18.30 10.40 9.42
N TYR A 460 -17.18 11.13 9.57
CA TYR A 460 -15.98 10.96 8.74
C TYR A 460 -15.01 9.89 9.27
N ALA A 461 -15.16 9.41 10.50
CA ALA A 461 -14.14 8.59 11.18
C ALA A 461 -13.83 7.27 10.44
N SER A 462 -14.86 6.60 9.90
CA SER A 462 -14.68 5.40 9.07
C SER A 462 -13.92 5.70 7.78
N ALA A 463 -14.33 6.74 7.06
CA ALA A 463 -13.72 7.17 5.80
C ALA A 463 -12.24 7.60 5.98
N LEU A 464 -11.95 8.41 7.00
CA LEU A 464 -10.59 8.82 7.36
C LEU A 464 -9.71 7.61 7.71
N SER A 465 -10.25 6.63 8.44
CA SER A 465 -9.54 5.40 8.76
C SER A 465 -9.19 4.59 7.50
N ILE A 466 -10.14 4.46 6.56
CA ILE A 466 -9.93 3.77 5.27
C ILE A 466 -8.89 4.49 4.43
N VAL A 467 -8.97 5.82 4.29
CA VAL A 467 -7.98 6.61 3.54
C VAL A 467 -6.60 6.46 4.19
N ASN A 468 -6.46 6.80 5.48
CA ASN A 468 -5.16 6.83 6.15
C ASN A 468 -4.49 5.45 6.20
N SER A 469 -5.26 4.36 6.33
CA SER A 469 -4.74 2.99 6.24
C SER A 469 -4.19 2.68 4.84
N ARG A 470 -4.92 3.08 3.78
CA ARG A 470 -4.48 2.93 2.38
C ARG A 470 -3.26 3.79 2.03
N LEU A 471 -3.18 5.01 2.58
CA LEU A 471 -2.01 5.89 2.41
C LEU A 471 -0.78 5.34 3.14
N LYS A 472 -0.94 4.83 4.37
CA LYS A 472 0.14 4.18 5.13
C LYS A 472 0.71 2.97 4.38
N ALA A 473 -0.15 2.04 3.94
CA ALA A 473 0.28 0.85 3.21
C ALA A 473 0.97 1.17 1.87
N PHE A 474 0.48 2.21 1.17
CA PHE A 474 1.10 2.69 -0.06
C PHE A 474 2.47 3.33 0.16
N ALA A 475 2.68 4.08 1.26
CA ALA A 475 3.97 4.67 1.57
C ALA A 475 5.00 3.63 2.03
N ALA A 476 4.60 2.65 2.84
CA ALA A 476 5.49 1.58 3.34
C ALA A 476 6.24 0.87 2.22
N THR A 477 5.54 0.56 1.12
CA THR A 477 6.10 -0.12 -0.05
C THR A 477 6.88 0.80 -1.00
N ARG A 478 7.22 2.05 -0.62
CA ARG A 478 7.79 3.07 -1.55
C ARG A 478 8.97 3.85 -0.97
N THR A 479 10.17 3.58 -1.49
CA THR A 479 11.39 4.28 -1.11
C THR A 479 11.30 5.80 -1.36
N GLY A 480 11.54 6.58 -0.32
CA GLY A 480 11.45 8.04 -0.37
C GLY A 480 10.03 8.61 -0.28
N VAL A 481 9.03 7.80 0.09
CA VAL A 481 7.73 8.26 0.58
C VAL A 481 7.61 7.86 2.05
N THR A 482 7.19 8.77 2.92
CA THR A 482 7.05 8.53 4.36
C THR A 482 5.66 8.98 4.80
N PHE A 483 4.83 8.05 5.29
CA PHE A 483 3.51 8.38 5.82
C PHE A 483 3.60 8.86 7.27
N LEU A 484 2.93 9.96 7.61
CA LEU A 484 2.92 10.51 8.96
C LEU A 484 1.48 10.73 9.47
N ASP A 485 1.15 10.05 10.57
CA ASP A 485 -0.14 10.12 11.24
C ASP A 485 -0.13 11.22 12.31
N CYS A 486 -0.52 12.44 11.91
CA CYS A 486 -0.65 13.57 12.82
C CYS A 486 -1.94 13.52 13.67
N GLY A 487 -2.97 12.81 13.19
CA GLY A 487 -4.34 12.88 13.67
C GLY A 487 -4.56 12.66 15.17
N PRO A 488 -3.92 11.66 15.82
CA PRO A 488 -4.09 11.40 17.26
C PRO A 488 -3.73 12.54 18.22
N ARG A 489 -3.13 13.64 17.73
CA ARG A 489 -2.79 14.85 18.51
C ARG A 489 -3.93 15.87 18.58
N PHE A 490 -5.00 15.70 17.81
CA PHE A 490 -6.15 16.61 17.74
C PHE A 490 -7.35 16.15 18.57
N PHE A 491 -7.18 15.13 19.43
CA PHE A 491 -8.22 14.65 20.32
C PHE A 491 -7.99 15.13 21.76
N ASN A 492 -9.08 15.26 22.51
CA ASN A 492 -9.03 15.41 23.96
C ASN A 492 -8.40 14.17 24.63
N ALA A 493 -8.03 14.28 25.91
CA ALA A 493 -7.32 13.22 26.64
C ALA A 493 -8.07 11.87 26.66
N SER A 494 -9.41 11.89 26.67
CA SER A 494 -10.27 10.70 26.62
C SER A 494 -10.49 10.13 25.21
N ARG A 495 -10.06 10.84 24.16
CA ARG A 495 -10.29 10.52 22.73
C ARG A 495 -11.77 10.36 22.34
N THR A 496 -12.66 11.02 23.07
CA THR A 496 -14.11 11.05 22.83
C THR A 496 -14.57 12.28 22.04
N ALA A 497 -13.70 13.27 21.86
CA ALA A 497 -13.93 14.42 21.01
C ALA A 497 -12.62 14.93 20.39
N ILE A 498 -12.75 15.61 19.26
CA ILE A 498 -11.73 16.51 18.72
C ILE A 498 -11.58 17.67 19.73
N ASP A 499 -10.34 18.08 20.00
CA ASP A 499 -10.07 19.18 20.93
C ASP A 499 -10.41 20.52 20.26
N ALA A 500 -11.45 21.20 20.77
CA ALA A 500 -11.92 22.47 20.24
C ALA A 500 -10.92 23.63 20.39
N ALA A 501 -9.94 23.54 21.30
CA ALA A 501 -8.84 24.52 21.37
C ALA A 501 -7.82 24.31 20.24
N LEU A 502 -7.71 23.09 19.72
CA LEU A 502 -6.83 22.73 18.61
C LEU A 502 -7.52 22.83 17.23
N MET A 503 -8.83 22.59 17.15
CA MET A 503 -9.66 22.69 15.95
C MET A 503 -11.03 23.33 16.28
N PRO A 504 -11.16 24.66 16.27
CA PRO A 504 -12.35 25.36 16.77
C PRO A 504 -13.64 25.06 15.98
N ASP A 505 -13.54 24.79 14.68
CA ASP A 505 -14.66 24.40 13.80
C ASP A 505 -14.76 22.87 13.57
N ALA A 506 -13.98 22.09 14.31
CA ALA A 506 -13.78 20.65 14.13
C ALA A 506 -13.25 20.25 12.73
N LEU A 507 -12.51 21.12 12.02
CA LEU A 507 -11.87 20.79 10.73
C LEU A 507 -10.49 21.45 10.56
N HIS A 508 -10.43 22.77 10.73
CA HIS A 508 -9.25 23.58 10.53
C HIS A 508 -8.51 23.79 11.86
N PRO A 509 -7.19 23.58 11.94
CA PRO A 509 -6.46 23.83 13.18
C PRO A 509 -6.38 25.32 13.54
N SER A 510 -6.53 25.65 14.82
CA SER A 510 -6.17 26.97 15.39
C SER A 510 -4.66 27.22 15.29
N ALA A 511 -4.14 28.41 15.61
CA ALA A 511 -2.69 28.62 15.72
C ALA A 511 -2.02 27.55 16.64
N THR A 512 -2.62 27.24 17.79
CA THR A 512 -2.15 26.19 18.71
C THR A 512 -2.28 24.78 18.13
N GLY A 513 -3.30 24.53 17.29
CA GLY A 513 -3.42 23.29 16.51
C GLY A 513 -2.38 23.19 15.40
N MET A 514 -2.09 24.30 14.73
CA MET A 514 -1.02 24.49 13.75
C MET A 514 0.36 24.40 14.40
N GLU A 515 0.50 24.54 15.72
CA GLU A 515 1.71 24.15 16.47
C GLU A 515 1.79 22.65 16.75
N ARG A 516 0.68 21.90 16.77
CA ARG A 516 0.71 20.43 16.93
C ARG A 516 1.18 19.70 15.67
N LEU A 517 1.03 20.29 14.48
CA LEU A 517 1.63 19.78 13.24
C LEU A 517 3.18 19.81 13.32
N PRO A 518 3.83 20.94 13.65
CA PRO A 518 5.20 21.04 14.14
C PRO A 518 5.52 20.29 15.42
N ALA A 519 4.62 20.02 16.37
CA ALA A 519 5.01 19.24 17.57
C ALA A 519 5.45 17.81 17.20
N THR A 520 5.11 17.37 15.99
CA THR A 520 5.70 16.21 15.31
C THR A 520 7.16 16.43 14.87
N VAL A 521 7.82 17.55 15.22
CA VAL A 521 9.14 18.01 14.72
C VAL A 521 10.24 17.02 14.99
N ALA A 522 10.23 16.32 16.12
CA ALA A 522 11.17 15.23 16.33
C ALA A 522 11.06 14.21 15.19
N ALA A 523 9.86 13.67 14.92
CA ALA A 523 9.64 12.71 13.85
C ALA A 523 9.70 13.29 12.43
N LEU A 524 9.33 14.57 12.23
CA LEU A 524 9.33 15.22 10.91
C LEU A 524 10.72 15.74 10.53
N GLN A 525 11.45 16.38 11.44
CA GLN A 525 12.85 16.73 11.21
C GLN A 525 13.75 15.48 11.21
N LEU A 526 13.45 14.43 11.99
CA LEU A 526 14.14 13.14 11.88
C LEU A 526 13.81 12.43 10.56
N ALA A 527 12.55 12.40 10.12
CA ALA A 527 12.21 11.88 8.79
C ALA A 527 12.95 12.68 7.71
N ILE A 528 12.96 14.01 7.78
CA ILE A 528 13.76 14.85 6.88
C ILE A 528 15.26 14.47 6.96
N LEU A 529 15.85 14.36 8.16
CA LEU A 529 17.25 13.93 8.35
C LEU A 529 17.52 12.57 7.68
N LEU A 530 16.74 11.53 8.00
CA LEU A 530 16.85 10.18 7.42
C LEU A 530 16.61 10.16 5.89
N LEU A 531 15.89 11.16 5.37
CA LEU A 531 15.61 11.31 3.95
C LEU A 531 16.70 12.09 3.18
N VAL A 532 17.47 12.98 3.84
CA VAL A 532 18.66 13.65 3.27
C VAL A 532 20.00 12.95 3.60
N ALA A 533 20.04 12.08 4.61
CA ALA A 533 21.22 11.32 5.00
C ALA A 533 21.73 10.35 3.90
N PRO A 534 23.03 10.00 3.90
CA PRO A 534 23.60 8.99 3.01
C PRO A 534 22.94 7.61 3.19
N GLY A 535 23.08 6.75 2.18
CA GLY A 535 22.08 5.74 1.83
C GLY A 535 21.93 4.51 2.74
N GLU A 536 22.78 4.34 3.75
CA GLU A 536 22.94 3.07 4.48
C GLU A 536 21.82 2.80 5.50
N ALA A 537 21.27 3.85 6.13
CA ALA A 537 20.25 3.75 7.18
C ALA A 537 18.83 3.35 6.71
N ARG A 538 18.67 2.76 5.51
CA ARG A 538 17.36 2.66 4.82
C ARG A 538 16.62 1.32 4.91
N ARG A 539 17.15 0.31 5.61
CA ARG A 539 16.71 -1.09 5.43
C ARG A 539 15.64 -1.62 6.41
N ALA A 540 15.01 -0.77 7.23
CA ALA A 540 14.02 -1.19 8.23
C ALA A 540 12.81 -0.24 8.32
N ALA A 541 11.69 -0.59 7.66
CA ALA A 541 10.31 -0.16 7.99
C ALA A 541 9.27 -0.70 6.96
N GLU A 542 8.68 -1.86 7.23
CA GLU A 542 7.26 -2.10 6.89
C GLU A 542 6.43 -2.08 8.18
N PRO A 543 5.08 -2.00 8.15
CA PRO A 543 4.30 -1.84 9.38
C PRO A 543 3.74 -3.15 9.94
N ALA A 544 4.32 -3.62 11.04
CA ALA A 544 3.67 -4.53 11.99
C ALA A 544 2.29 -4.03 12.48
N SER A 545 1.56 -4.94 13.14
CA SER A 545 0.49 -4.55 14.06
C SER A 545 1.04 -3.57 15.11
N ARG A 546 0.37 -2.41 15.22
CA ARG A 546 0.81 -1.31 16.10
C ARG A 546 1.00 -1.82 17.54
N PRO A 547 2.08 -1.44 18.25
CA PRO A 547 2.30 -1.81 19.64
C PRO A 547 1.09 -1.47 20.52
N ALA A 548 0.59 -2.45 21.27
CA ALA A 548 -0.57 -2.30 22.14
C ALA A 548 -0.46 -3.19 23.39
N PRO A 549 -1.07 -2.80 24.53
CA PRO A 549 -1.14 -3.62 25.73
C PRO A 549 -2.25 -4.67 25.63
N ARG A 550 -2.18 -5.74 26.43
CA ARG A 550 -3.29 -6.68 26.63
C ARG A 550 -4.17 -6.26 27.83
N PRO A 551 -5.49 -6.52 27.81
CA PRO A 551 -6.36 -6.33 28.97
C PRO A 551 -6.19 -7.45 30.03
N GLY A 552 -6.86 -7.31 31.18
CA GLY A 552 -6.93 -8.33 32.23
C GLY A 552 -5.79 -8.23 33.24
N TRP A 553 -5.21 -9.37 33.64
CA TRP A 553 -4.09 -9.45 34.58
C TRP A 553 -2.79 -8.83 34.04
N TRP A 554 -2.67 -8.79 32.71
CA TRP A 554 -1.41 -8.51 32.01
C TRP A 554 -0.77 -7.15 32.33
N PRO A 555 -1.48 -6.00 32.39
CA PRO A 555 -0.84 -4.71 32.64
C PRO A 555 -0.18 -4.64 34.03
N ALA A 556 -0.80 -5.26 35.03
CA ALA A 556 -0.26 -5.30 36.40
C ALA A 556 1.04 -6.12 36.48
N PHE A 557 1.08 -7.25 35.77
CA PHE A 557 2.28 -8.09 35.67
C PHE A 557 3.37 -7.43 34.82
N ALA A 558 3.06 -6.95 33.60
CA ALA A 558 4.01 -6.23 32.76
C ALA A 558 4.64 -5.01 33.46
N ALA A 559 3.86 -4.28 34.27
CA ALA A 559 4.37 -3.18 35.09
C ALA A 559 5.17 -3.64 36.32
N LYS A 560 4.93 -4.83 36.87
CA LYS A 560 5.79 -5.47 37.90
C LYS A 560 7.15 -5.83 37.28
N GLU A 561 7.15 -6.50 36.15
CA GLU A 561 8.35 -6.91 35.41
C GLU A 561 9.23 -5.69 35.06
N ALA A 562 8.64 -4.64 34.48
CA ALA A 562 9.37 -3.40 34.18
C ALA A 562 9.94 -2.70 35.44
N ARG A 563 9.25 -2.76 36.60
CA ARG A 563 9.78 -2.24 37.87
C ARG A 563 10.94 -3.08 38.42
N GLU A 564 10.93 -4.39 38.22
CA GLU A 564 12.03 -5.28 38.62
C GLU A 564 13.26 -5.06 37.73
N LEU A 565 13.07 -4.97 36.41
CA LEU A 565 14.15 -4.62 35.49
C LEU A 565 14.74 -3.22 35.80
N LYS A 566 13.90 -2.21 36.07
CA LYS A 566 14.39 -0.88 36.46
C LYS A 566 15.17 -0.93 37.79
N ARG A 567 14.73 -1.72 38.78
CA ARG A 567 15.47 -1.87 40.05
C ARG A 567 16.85 -2.50 39.85
N ALA A 568 16.97 -3.48 38.95
CA ALA A 568 18.27 -4.04 38.58
C ALA A 568 19.13 -3.01 37.82
N ASP A 569 18.56 -2.25 36.88
CA ASP A 569 19.22 -1.13 36.19
C ASP A 569 19.72 -0.05 37.17
N ASP A 570 18.95 0.26 38.22
CA ASP A 570 19.33 1.17 39.31
C ASP A 570 20.43 0.59 40.24
N GLN A 571 20.76 -0.70 40.10
CA GLN A 571 21.70 -1.45 40.95
C GLN A 571 22.93 -1.96 40.18
N GLY A 572 23.26 -1.34 39.04
CA GLY A 572 24.41 -1.70 38.19
C GLY A 572 24.08 -2.59 36.99
N GLY A 573 22.81 -2.94 36.80
CA GLY A 573 22.30 -3.60 35.60
C GLY A 573 22.31 -5.13 35.61
N VAL A 574 21.92 -5.67 34.46
CA VAL A 574 22.00 -7.10 34.13
C VAL A 574 22.86 -7.29 32.91
N GLN A 575 23.69 -8.32 32.90
CA GLN A 575 24.52 -8.72 31.76
C GLN A 575 23.68 -9.50 30.73
N LEU A 576 22.72 -10.31 31.20
CA LEU A 576 21.86 -11.16 30.39
C LEU A 576 20.38 -10.74 30.54
N LEU A 577 19.69 -10.52 29.42
CA LEU A 577 18.27 -10.16 29.39
C LEU A 577 17.49 -11.13 28.48
N LEU A 578 16.51 -11.86 29.02
CA LEU A 578 15.66 -12.77 28.24
C LEU A 578 14.29 -12.12 27.98
N LEU A 579 13.90 -11.98 26.71
CA LEU A 579 12.64 -11.37 26.28
C LEU A 579 11.79 -12.35 25.46
N GLY A 580 10.48 -12.39 25.76
CA GLY A 580 9.57 -13.26 25.03
C GLY A 580 8.17 -13.40 25.65
N ASP A 581 7.54 -14.54 25.38
CA ASP A 581 6.21 -14.92 25.83
C ASP A 581 6.23 -15.96 26.99
N SER A 582 5.25 -16.88 27.07
CA SER A 582 5.13 -17.91 28.13
C SER A 582 6.34 -18.86 28.16
N ILE A 583 6.91 -19.19 26.99
CA ILE A 583 8.10 -20.04 26.93
C ILE A 583 9.27 -19.36 27.65
N THR A 584 9.36 -18.03 27.56
CA THR A 584 10.35 -17.23 28.29
C THR A 584 9.94 -16.97 29.74
N GLU A 585 8.66 -16.74 30.03
CA GLU A 585 8.17 -16.52 31.41
C GLU A 585 8.50 -17.72 32.32
N SER A 586 8.35 -18.95 31.80
CA SER A 586 8.52 -20.18 32.57
C SER A 586 9.86 -20.28 33.33
N TRP A 587 10.94 -19.68 32.83
CA TRP A 587 12.24 -19.59 33.52
C TRP A 587 12.17 -18.90 34.90
N ARG A 588 11.17 -18.03 35.13
CA ARG A 588 10.93 -17.33 36.40
C ARG A 588 10.22 -18.19 37.45
N GLY A 589 9.79 -19.40 37.11
CA GLY A 589 8.89 -20.18 37.97
C GLY A 589 7.46 -19.63 37.98
N THR A 590 7.05 -18.86 36.95
CA THR A 590 5.68 -18.37 36.79
C THR A 590 5.06 -18.75 35.44
N ASP A 591 3.73 -18.89 35.45
CA ASP A 591 2.87 -18.97 34.26
C ASP A 591 1.66 -18.04 34.46
N GLY A 592 1.28 -17.31 33.41
CA GLY A 592 0.20 -16.31 33.47
C GLY A 592 0.40 -15.25 34.56
N GLY A 593 1.65 -14.94 34.92
CA GLY A 593 2.02 -14.06 36.01
C GLY A 593 1.82 -14.61 37.42
N LYS A 594 1.55 -15.92 37.58
CA LYS A 594 1.36 -16.60 38.86
C LYS A 594 2.47 -17.63 39.12
N PRO A 595 2.90 -17.86 40.37
CA PRO A 595 3.82 -18.95 40.69
C PRO A 595 3.28 -20.31 40.23
N CYS A 596 4.12 -21.10 39.56
CA CYS A 596 3.80 -22.48 39.18
C CYS A 596 3.53 -23.32 40.44
N ASN A 597 2.39 -24.02 40.47
CA ASN A 597 1.96 -24.86 41.58
C ASN A 597 1.50 -26.24 41.08
N ALA A 598 1.36 -27.22 41.97
CA ALA A 598 1.02 -28.59 41.58
C ALA A 598 -0.46 -28.81 41.18
N GLN A 599 -1.32 -27.79 41.32
CA GLN A 599 -2.77 -27.90 41.08
C GLN A 599 -3.16 -27.54 39.64
N TYR A 600 -2.39 -26.67 39.00
CA TYR A 600 -2.38 -26.52 37.55
C TYR A 600 -1.27 -27.40 36.96
N ARG A 601 -1.38 -27.87 35.70
CA ARG A 601 -0.28 -28.54 34.98
C ARG A 601 0.79 -27.51 34.54
N SER A 602 1.23 -26.66 35.46
CA SER A 602 2.19 -25.60 35.16
C SER A 602 3.59 -26.23 35.04
N SER A 603 4.05 -26.39 33.80
CA SER A 603 5.28 -27.13 33.42
C SER A 603 6.58 -26.53 33.98
N CYS A 604 6.49 -25.39 34.67
CA CYS A 604 7.61 -24.57 35.10
C CYS A 604 8.09 -24.79 36.56
N SER A 605 7.65 -25.88 37.20
CA SER A 605 8.21 -26.29 38.49
C SER A 605 9.73 -26.55 38.39
N GLY A 606 10.50 -26.03 39.35
CA GLY A 606 11.97 -26.15 39.39
C GLY A 606 12.76 -25.25 38.43
N MET A 607 12.10 -24.51 37.53
CA MET A 607 12.78 -23.75 36.46
C MET A 607 13.74 -22.68 36.96
N THR A 608 13.49 -22.06 38.11
CA THR A 608 14.40 -21.05 38.69
C THR A 608 15.74 -21.65 39.09
N GLY A 609 15.75 -22.89 39.62
CA GLY A 609 16.96 -23.65 39.91
C GLY A 609 17.70 -24.09 38.64
N LEU A 610 16.95 -24.47 37.59
CA LEU A 610 17.51 -24.79 36.28
C LEU A 610 18.13 -23.56 35.60
N PHE A 611 17.44 -22.42 35.60
CA PHE A 611 17.96 -21.15 35.09
C PHE A 611 19.27 -20.76 35.80
N LYS A 612 19.29 -20.86 37.13
CA LYS A 612 20.49 -20.60 37.95
C LYS A 612 21.65 -21.55 37.62
N ARG A 613 21.40 -22.81 37.22
CA ARG A 613 22.43 -23.77 36.79
C ARG A 613 23.14 -23.35 35.50
N TYR A 614 22.41 -22.81 34.52
CA TYR A 614 22.96 -22.52 33.18
C TYR A 614 23.41 -21.06 32.99
N PHE A 615 22.78 -20.12 33.69
CA PHE A 615 22.95 -18.67 33.51
C PHE A 615 23.18 -17.89 34.82
N GLY A 616 23.13 -18.55 35.98
CA GLY A 616 23.27 -17.91 37.30
C GLY A 616 24.66 -17.34 37.61
N GLN A 617 25.65 -17.59 36.75
CA GLN A 617 26.96 -16.94 36.73
C GLN A 617 26.94 -15.51 36.17
N TYR A 618 25.82 -15.07 35.57
CA TYR A 618 25.63 -13.72 35.05
C TYR A 618 24.55 -12.99 35.86
N SER A 619 24.72 -11.67 36.08
CA SER A 619 23.59 -10.81 36.48
C SER A 619 22.53 -10.89 35.39
N SER A 620 21.33 -11.39 35.71
CA SER A 620 20.36 -11.86 34.73
C SER A 620 18.94 -11.39 35.05
N SER A 621 18.19 -10.96 34.04
CA SER A 621 16.75 -10.74 34.14
C SER A 621 15.99 -11.49 33.06
N VAL A 622 14.89 -12.14 33.46
CA VAL A 622 13.91 -12.73 32.56
C VAL A 622 12.68 -11.82 32.53
N GLN A 623 12.24 -11.47 31.32
CA GLN A 623 11.17 -10.51 31.02
C GLN A 623 10.17 -11.10 29.99
N GLY A 624 9.87 -12.40 30.12
CA GLY A 624 8.79 -13.08 29.40
C GLY A 624 7.42 -12.80 30.01
N VAL A 625 6.36 -12.79 29.20
CA VAL A 625 4.97 -12.69 29.69
C VAL A 625 4.01 -13.59 28.89
N GLY A 626 3.26 -14.44 29.59
CA GLY A 626 2.45 -15.51 29.01
C GLY A 626 1.38 -15.04 28.04
N GLY A 627 1.43 -15.55 26.81
CA GLY A 627 0.52 -15.17 25.71
C GLY A 627 0.86 -13.84 25.03
N ASP A 628 2.07 -13.32 25.16
CA ASP A 628 2.53 -12.18 24.36
C ASP A 628 2.64 -12.52 22.88
N GLN A 629 2.06 -11.65 22.06
CA GLN A 629 2.34 -11.52 20.63
C GLN A 629 3.46 -10.50 20.48
N VAL A 630 4.08 -10.42 19.30
CA VAL A 630 5.19 -9.49 19.07
C VAL A 630 4.79 -8.04 19.39
N MET A 631 3.58 -7.62 19.01
CA MET A 631 3.02 -6.29 19.31
C MET A 631 2.83 -5.99 20.81
N HIS A 632 2.69 -7.00 21.66
CA HIS A 632 2.58 -6.84 23.12
C HIS A 632 3.97 -6.61 23.74
N LEU A 633 4.98 -7.37 23.28
CA LEU A 633 6.38 -7.14 23.65
C LEU A 633 6.86 -5.77 23.18
N MET A 634 6.63 -5.39 21.91
CA MET A 634 6.97 -4.05 21.39
C MET A 634 6.41 -2.93 22.27
N TRP A 635 5.17 -3.09 22.75
CA TRP A 635 4.56 -2.11 23.66
C TRP A 635 5.28 -2.06 25.01
N ARG A 636 5.63 -3.22 25.59
CA ARG A 636 6.41 -3.27 26.85
C ARG A 636 7.75 -2.56 26.70
N LEU A 637 8.51 -2.82 25.64
CA LEU A 637 9.80 -2.16 25.39
C LEU A 637 9.64 -0.64 25.31
N GLN A 638 8.65 -0.16 24.55
CA GLN A 638 8.34 1.27 24.40
C GLN A 638 7.77 1.94 25.67
N ASN A 639 7.28 1.16 26.65
CA ASN A 639 6.69 1.65 27.89
C ASN A 639 7.51 1.25 29.13
N GLY A 640 8.83 1.03 28.96
CA GLY A 640 9.79 0.96 30.07
C GLY A 640 10.31 -0.42 30.45
N ALA A 641 10.02 -1.48 29.68
CA ALA A 641 10.64 -2.81 29.86
C ALA A 641 12.02 -2.91 29.17
N LEU A 642 12.84 -1.87 29.29
CA LEU A 642 14.25 -1.82 28.90
C LEU A 642 15.05 -1.07 29.99
N PRO A 643 16.29 -1.48 30.29
CA PRO A 643 17.18 -0.69 31.13
C PRO A 643 17.54 0.64 30.44
N LYS A 644 17.98 1.63 31.22
CA LYS A 644 18.31 2.99 30.73
C LYS A 644 19.70 3.46 31.10
N GLN A 645 20.34 2.85 32.10
CA GLN A 645 21.65 3.24 32.62
C GLN A 645 22.70 2.20 32.23
N HIS A 646 22.38 0.92 32.37
CA HIS A 646 23.30 -0.20 32.19
C HIS A 646 22.76 -1.14 31.10
N GLN A 647 23.37 -1.11 29.92
CA GLN A 647 23.03 -2.02 28.83
C GLN A 647 23.48 -3.46 29.15
N PRO A 648 22.69 -4.50 28.80
CA PRO A 648 23.14 -5.88 28.91
C PRO A 648 24.14 -6.22 27.80
N LYS A 649 25.12 -7.07 28.10
CA LYS A 649 25.99 -7.67 27.08
C LYS A 649 25.18 -8.48 26.07
N VAL A 650 24.21 -9.27 26.55
CA VAL A 650 23.45 -10.20 25.71
C VAL A 650 21.95 -10.10 25.98
N VAL A 651 21.17 -9.98 24.90
CA VAL A 651 19.71 -10.09 24.91
C VAL A 651 19.29 -11.36 24.16
N VAL A 652 18.59 -12.27 24.81
CA VAL A 652 17.98 -13.45 24.16
C VAL A 652 16.52 -13.14 23.85
N LEU A 653 16.09 -13.36 22.61
CA LEU A 653 14.74 -13.03 22.13
C LEU A 653 14.04 -14.25 21.53
N LEU A 654 12.90 -14.65 22.11
CA LEU A 654 11.99 -15.65 21.55
C LEU A 654 10.54 -15.15 21.64
N ILE A 655 9.96 -14.76 20.51
CA ILE A 655 8.60 -14.17 20.46
C ILE A 655 7.92 -14.46 19.11
N GLY A 656 6.61 -14.72 19.13
CA GLY A 656 5.76 -14.74 17.93
C GLY A 656 4.91 -16.00 17.74
N THR A 657 5.07 -17.04 18.58
CA THR A 657 4.23 -18.25 18.49
C THR A 657 2.75 -17.96 18.75
N ASN A 658 2.46 -16.97 19.60
CA ASN A 658 1.09 -16.53 19.91
C ASN A 658 0.42 -15.73 18.78
N ASP A 659 1.19 -15.06 17.92
CA ASP A 659 0.66 -14.42 16.71
C ASP A 659 0.06 -15.48 15.78
N LEU A 660 0.81 -16.57 15.54
CA LEU A 660 0.33 -17.73 14.77
C LEU A 660 -0.84 -18.44 15.47
N GLY A 661 -0.75 -18.67 16.79
CA GLY A 661 -1.86 -19.23 17.58
C GLY A 661 -3.16 -18.43 17.45
N THR A 662 -3.08 -17.10 17.41
CA THR A 662 -4.24 -16.21 17.25
C THR A 662 -4.87 -16.28 15.85
N VAL A 663 -4.09 -16.66 14.82
CA VAL A 663 -4.59 -16.93 13.46
C VAL A 663 -5.36 -18.25 13.38
N ALA A 664 -4.99 -19.25 14.19
CA ALA A 664 -5.68 -20.55 14.26
C ALA A 664 -6.89 -20.58 15.22
N TYR A 665 -6.89 -19.75 16.27
CA TYR A 665 -7.89 -19.74 17.34
C TYR A 665 -9.35 -19.74 16.84
N LYS A 666 -10.16 -20.68 17.34
CA LYS A 666 -11.60 -20.90 17.03
C LYS A 666 -11.95 -21.04 15.54
N ARG A 667 -11.16 -21.83 14.79
CA ARG A 667 -11.33 -22.01 13.32
C ARG A 667 -11.25 -23.46 12.81
N GLY A 668 -11.05 -24.43 13.70
CA GLY A 668 -10.94 -25.86 13.36
C GLY A 668 -9.71 -26.24 12.53
N TRP A 669 -9.34 -27.51 12.55
CA TRP A 669 -8.13 -28.01 11.88
C TRP A 669 -8.37 -28.31 10.40
N SER A 670 -8.40 -27.24 9.59
CA SER A 670 -8.69 -27.30 8.15
C SER A 670 -7.56 -26.74 7.27
N GLY A 671 -7.54 -27.12 5.99
CA GLY A 671 -6.61 -26.55 5.00
C GLY A 671 -6.73 -25.02 4.83
N ALA A 672 -7.89 -24.45 5.14
CA ALA A 672 -8.10 -23.01 5.19
C ALA A 672 -7.32 -22.33 6.32
N VAL A 673 -7.11 -23.01 7.46
CA VAL A 673 -6.25 -22.51 8.55
C VAL A 673 -4.77 -22.60 8.15
N LYS A 674 -4.31 -23.70 7.55
CA LYS A 674 -2.94 -23.77 6.99
C LYS A 674 -2.66 -22.61 6.01
N LYS A 675 -3.59 -22.32 5.09
CA LYS A 675 -3.45 -21.18 4.14
C LYS A 675 -3.38 -19.82 4.86
N LYS A 676 -4.16 -19.60 5.93
CA LYS A 676 -4.12 -18.37 6.74
C LYS A 676 -2.82 -18.24 7.55
N LEU A 677 -2.30 -19.34 8.09
CA LEU A 677 -1.03 -19.39 8.81
C LEU A 677 0.15 -19.05 7.89
N ARG A 678 0.22 -19.67 6.70
CA ARG A 678 1.22 -19.31 5.67
C ARG A 678 1.16 -17.82 5.31
N ALA A 679 -0.04 -17.27 5.10
CA ALA A 679 -0.22 -15.85 4.78
C ALA A 679 0.15 -14.90 5.92
N ALA A 680 0.12 -15.35 7.18
CA ALA A 680 0.51 -14.56 8.35
C ALA A 680 2.03 -14.54 8.59
N ALA A 681 2.76 -15.58 8.20
CA ALA A 681 4.18 -15.78 8.54
C ALA A 681 5.10 -14.59 8.20
N PRO A 682 5.11 -14.01 6.98
CA PRO A 682 5.95 -12.84 6.68
C PRO A 682 5.60 -11.63 7.55
N GLY A 683 4.29 -11.44 7.81
CA GLY A 683 3.80 -10.39 8.68
C GLY A 683 4.25 -10.56 10.14
N VAL A 684 4.43 -11.80 10.63
CA VAL A 684 4.98 -12.09 11.96
C VAL A 684 6.49 -11.82 11.99
N ALA A 685 7.24 -12.36 11.02
CA ALA A 685 8.70 -12.19 10.95
C ALA A 685 9.10 -10.70 10.92
N SER A 686 8.40 -9.89 10.11
CA SER A 686 8.61 -8.42 10.05
C SER A 686 8.47 -7.73 11.41
N ARG A 687 7.53 -8.15 12.28
CA ARG A 687 7.40 -7.56 13.63
C ARG A 687 8.56 -7.94 14.55
N VAL A 688 9.07 -9.17 14.42
CA VAL A 688 10.22 -9.61 15.22
C VAL A 688 11.47 -8.83 14.80
N GLN A 689 11.61 -8.55 13.50
CA GLN A 689 12.63 -7.64 12.98
C GLN A 689 12.45 -6.20 13.53
N GLU A 690 11.22 -5.69 13.65
CA GLU A 690 10.96 -4.42 14.36
C GLU A 690 11.31 -4.48 15.86
N VAL A 691 11.11 -5.60 16.55
CA VAL A 691 11.59 -5.77 17.94
C VAL A 691 13.10 -5.74 18.01
N VAL A 692 13.81 -6.42 17.10
CA VAL A 692 15.28 -6.35 17.04
C VAL A 692 15.74 -4.92 16.73
N ALA A 693 15.06 -4.18 15.85
CA ALA A 693 15.34 -2.76 15.60
C ALA A 693 15.13 -1.89 16.86
N LEU A 694 14.05 -2.10 17.61
CA LEU A 694 13.83 -1.42 18.90
C LEU A 694 14.91 -1.77 19.94
N LEU A 695 15.39 -3.02 19.95
CA LEU A 695 16.48 -3.45 20.81
C LEU A 695 17.82 -2.81 20.42
N ARG A 696 18.22 -2.86 19.15
CA ARG A 696 19.46 -2.20 18.69
C ARG A 696 19.38 -0.66 18.77
N GLN A 697 18.18 -0.07 18.80
CA GLN A 697 17.99 1.37 19.08
C GLN A 697 18.13 1.71 20.57
N GLY A 698 17.55 0.91 21.47
CA GLY A 698 17.58 1.16 22.92
C GLY A 698 18.85 0.67 23.61
N LEU A 699 19.47 -0.38 23.07
CA LEU A 699 20.62 -1.11 23.58
C LEU A 699 21.64 -1.33 22.43
N PRO A 700 22.26 -0.26 21.89
CA PRO A 700 23.15 -0.35 20.72
C PRO A 700 24.40 -1.22 20.91
N ASP A 701 24.85 -1.43 22.14
CA ASP A 701 26.05 -2.24 22.43
C ASP A 701 25.71 -3.72 22.70
N ALA A 702 24.43 -4.03 22.91
CA ALA A 702 23.96 -5.37 23.27
C ALA A 702 23.94 -6.33 22.07
N GLN A 703 24.49 -7.53 22.27
CA GLN A 703 24.42 -8.65 21.33
C GLN A 703 23.05 -9.33 21.43
N VAL A 704 22.34 -9.47 20.31
CA VAL A 704 20.99 -10.05 20.28
C VAL A 704 21.04 -11.50 19.77
N VAL A 705 20.77 -12.47 20.67
CA VAL A 705 20.54 -13.87 20.31
C VAL A 705 19.07 -14.04 19.92
N LEU A 706 18.82 -14.10 18.61
CA LEU A 706 17.49 -14.23 18.02
C LEU A 706 17.13 -15.70 17.83
N LEU A 707 16.14 -16.19 18.58
CA LEU A 707 15.72 -17.58 18.49
C LEU A 707 14.65 -17.79 17.42
N GLY A 708 14.78 -18.88 16.65
CA GLY A 708 13.69 -19.40 15.82
C GLY A 708 12.49 -19.81 16.67
N LEU A 709 11.28 -19.68 16.12
CA LEU A 709 10.08 -20.25 16.71
C LEU A 709 10.22 -21.76 16.80
N LEU A 710 9.98 -22.31 17.99
CA LEU A 710 10.03 -23.75 18.23
C LEU A 710 8.85 -24.48 17.56
N PRO A 711 8.97 -25.81 17.32
CA PRO A 711 7.85 -26.66 16.96
C PRO A 711 6.67 -26.49 17.91
N ARG A 712 5.46 -26.71 17.37
CA ARG A 712 4.24 -26.81 18.17
C ARG A 712 3.20 -27.67 17.48
N GLY A 713 2.43 -28.40 18.30
CA GLY A 713 1.21 -29.08 17.88
C GLY A 713 0.07 -28.08 17.61
N THR A 714 -1.05 -28.61 17.18
CA THR A 714 -2.30 -27.86 16.96
C THR A 714 -2.88 -27.30 18.26
N GLY A 715 -2.91 -28.14 19.31
CA GLY A 715 -3.57 -27.88 20.60
C GLY A 715 -5.05 -28.29 20.58
N THR A 716 -5.71 -28.23 21.74
CA THR A 716 -7.09 -28.72 21.91
C THR A 716 -8.06 -28.16 20.86
N ALA A 717 -8.67 -29.06 20.08
CA ALA A 717 -9.84 -28.74 19.27
C ALA A 717 -11.02 -28.33 20.18
N GLU A 718 -12.01 -27.63 19.61
CA GLU A 718 -13.14 -27.09 20.38
C GLU A 718 -13.93 -28.21 21.09
N GLY A 719 -13.99 -28.15 22.42
CA GLY A 719 -14.74 -29.08 23.26
C GLY A 719 -13.93 -30.20 23.91
N LEU A 720 -12.67 -30.45 23.51
CA LEU A 720 -11.82 -31.44 24.17
C LEU A 720 -11.26 -30.90 25.51
N PRO A 721 -10.99 -31.77 26.50
CA PRO A 721 -10.27 -31.38 27.72
C PRO A 721 -8.89 -30.81 27.41
N VAL A 722 -8.34 -30.04 28.36
CA VAL A 722 -6.98 -29.42 28.31
C VAL A 722 -5.83 -30.45 28.29
N TRP A 723 -6.15 -31.73 28.09
CA TRP A 723 -5.27 -32.88 28.24
C TRP A 723 -5.12 -33.72 26.96
N ASP A 724 -5.94 -33.47 25.93
CA ASP A 724 -5.76 -34.06 24.58
C ASP A 724 -4.64 -33.31 23.85
N ASN A 725 -3.41 -33.68 24.19
CA ASN A 725 -2.21 -32.97 23.80
C ASN A 725 -1.73 -33.47 22.43
N ASP A 726 -2.02 -32.72 21.37
CA ASP A 726 -1.49 -32.97 20.04
C ASP A 726 0.01 -32.66 19.98
N HIS A 727 0.80 -33.68 19.62
CA HIS A 727 2.25 -33.60 19.44
C HIS A 727 2.67 -33.74 17.96
N SER A 728 1.75 -33.61 17.00
CA SER A 728 2.03 -33.80 15.57
C SER A 728 3.13 -32.89 15.03
N TRP A 729 4.03 -33.44 14.22
CA TRP A 729 5.01 -32.66 13.45
C TRP A 729 5.35 -33.35 12.11
N PRO A 730 4.96 -32.81 10.95
CA PRO A 730 4.37 -31.48 10.73
C PRO A 730 2.94 -31.29 11.24
N SER A 731 2.71 -30.20 11.99
CA SER A 731 1.39 -29.72 12.39
C SER A 731 0.82 -28.72 11.36
N VAL A 732 -0.33 -28.10 11.66
CA VAL A 732 -0.83 -26.96 10.86
C VAL A 732 0.06 -25.72 10.91
N TYR A 733 0.93 -25.61 11.92
CA TYR A 733 1.80 -24.45 12.12
C TYR A 733 3.16 -24.60 11.43
N THR A 734 3.63 -25.83 11.14
CA THR A 734 5.00 -26.10 10.65
C THR A 734 5.41 -25.23 9.47
N GLU A 735 4.59 -25.19 8.41
CA GLU A 735 4.88 -24.41 7.20
C GLU A 735 5.02 -22.89 7.49
N ALA A 736 4.27 -22.37 8.46
CA ALA A 736 4.33 -20.97 8.86
C ALA A 736 5.50 -20.68 9.81
N ILE A 737 5.86 -21.64 10.66
CA ILE A 737 7.04 -21.58 11.55
C ILE A 737 8.32 -21.64 10.72
N THR A 738 8.43 -22.55 9.76
CA THR A 738 9.54 -22.61 8.80
C THR A 738 9.69 -21.27 8.07
N ALA A 739 8.60 -20.74 7.49
CA ALA A 739 8.63 -19.47 6.77
C ALA A 739 8.98 -18.25 7.65
N VAL A 740 8.66 -18.27 8.96
CA VAL A 740 9.16 -17.24 9.90
C VAL A 740 10.66 -17.45 10.16
N ASN A 741 11.06 -18.67 10.52
CA ASN A 741 12.43 -18.98 10.92
C ASN A 741 13.45 -18.73 9.79
N GLU A 742 13.09 -19.04 8.54
CA GLU A 742 13.89 -18.70 7.35
C GLU A 742 14.09 -17.18 7.21
N GLN A 743 13.04 -16.38 7.44
CA GLN A 743 13.11 -14.92 7.37
C GLN A 743 13.89 -14.31 8.54
N LEU A 744 13.80 -14.88 9.75
CA LEU A 744 14.59 -14.44 10.90
C LEU A 744 16.08 -14.78 10.74
N ARG A 745 16.38 -15.98 10.23
CA ARG A 745 17.74 -16.43 9.90
C ARG A 745 18.37 -15.55 8.81
N SER A 746 17.65 -15.34 7.70
CA SER A 746 18.08 -14.48 6.59
C SER A 746 18.32 -13.02 7.03
N PHE A 747 17.46 -12.49 7.90
CA PHE A 747 17.62 -11.16 8.49
C PHE A 747 18.88 -11.05 9.35
N ALA A 748 19.10 -11.98 10.30
CA ALA A 748 20.24 -11.93 11.21
C ALA A 748 21.59 -11.98 10.47
N THR A 749 21.72 -12.80 9.43
CA THR A 749 22.94 -12.89 8.59
C THR A 749 23.37 -11.54 7.99
N GLY A 750 22.46 -10.56 7.88
CA GLY A 750 22.74 -9.21 7.39
C GLY A 750 22.79 -8.12 8.46
N GLN A 751 22.92 -8.46 9.75
CA GLN A 751 22.79 -7.50 10.87
C GLN A 751 23.92 -7.67 11.90
N GLU A 752 24.73 -6.63 12.08
CA GLU A 752 25.81 -6.63 13.07
C GLU A 752 25.27 -6.66 14.51
N GLY A 753 25.80 -7.59 15.30
CA GLY A 753 25.37 -7.84 16.67
C GLY A 753 24.07 -8.64 16.80
N VAL A 754 23.58 -9.30 15.73
CA VAL A 754 22.38 -10.14 15.76
C VAL A 754 22.72 -11.57 15.32
N HIS A 755 22.52 -12.53 16.23
CA HIS A 755 22.94 -13.92 16.08
C HIS A 755 21.72 -14.83 16.07
N TYR A 756 21.37 -15.43 14.92
CA TYR A 756 20.24 -16.36 14.85
C TYR A 756 20.62 -17.74 15.36
N VAL A 757 19.76 -18.34 16.20
CA VAL A 757 19.92 -19.71 16.70
C VAL A 757 18.65 -20.51 16.46
N ASP A 758 18.81 -21.70 15.88
CA ASP A 758 17.74 -22.68 15.74
C ASP A 758 17.85 -23.79 16.78
N CYS A 759 16.88 -23.86 17.68
CA CYS A 759 16.77 -24.93 18.67
C CYS A 759 15.63 -25.90 18.35
N GLY A 760 14.90 -25.70 17.23
CA GLY A 760 13.61 -26.35 17.02
C GLY A 760 13.69 -27.87 16.93
N SER A 761 14.67 -28.42 16.21
CA SER A 761 14.84 -29.86 16.04
C SER A 761 15.10 -30.62 17.35
N ARG A 762 15.59 -29.95 18.40
CA ARG A 762 15.83 -30.56 19.73
C ARG A 762 14.56 -30.90 20.49
N PHE A 763 13.40 -30.45 20.02
CA PHE A 763 12.08 -30.73 20.60
C PHE A 763 11.32 -31.84 19.86
N LEU A 764 11.92 -32.43 18.83
CA LEU A 764 11.31 -33.50 18.05
C LEU A 764 11.75 -34.88 18.54
N THR A 765 10.97 -35.90 18.20
CA THR A 765 11.37 -37.31 18.30
C THR A 765 12.60 -37.59 17.41
N ALA A 766 13.32 -38.68 17.67
CA ALA A 766 14.59 -39.00 17.00
C ALA A 766 14.47 -39.23 15.48
N ASP A 767 13.26 -39.55 15.00
CA ASP A 767 12.88 -39.68 13.59
C ASP A 767 12.29 -38.39 12.98
N GLY A 768 12.02 -37.37 13.80
CA GLY A 768 11.48 -36.07 13.40
C GLY A 768 9.98 -36.04 13.10
N THR A 769 9.21 -37.11 13.39
CA THR A 769 7.78 -37.24 13.02
C THR A 769 6.78 -36.74 14.07
N ALA A 770 7.26 -36.43 15.27
CA ALA A 770 6.45 -35.84 16.34
C ALA A 770 7.29 -34.89 17.21
N ILE A 771 6.62 -34.15 18.08
CA ILE A 771 7.20 -33.42 19.19
C ILE A 771 7.39 -34.40 20.35
N ASP A 772 8.56 -34.39 20.99
CA ASP A 772 8.80 -35.24 22.18
C ASP A 772 7.97 -34.72 23.37
N ALA A 773 6.98 -35.51 23.79
CA ALA A 773 6.07 -35.20 24.89
C ALA A 773 6.79 -35.06 26.25
N ASP A 774 7.96 -35.69 26.43
CA ASP A 774 8.78 -35.46 27.61
C ASP A 774 9.40 -34.04 27.60
N LEU A 775 9.58 -33.43 26.42
CA LEU A 775 10.20 -32.11 26.24
C LEU A 775 9.15 -31.00 26.13
N MET A 776 7.99 -31.24 25.54
CA MET A 776 6.85 -30.31 25.47
C MET A 776 5.54 -31.06 25.79
N PRO A 777 5.16 -31.20 27.07
CA PRO A 777 4.07 -32.10 27.47
C PRO A 777 2.66 -31.76 26.97
N ASP A 778 2.45 -30.51 26.51
CA ASP A 778 1.22 -30.00 25.90
C ASP A 778 1.39 -29.70 24.39
N GLY A 779 2.49 -30.14 23.79
CA GLY A 779 2.86 -29.82 22.41
C GLY A 779 3.25 -28.36 22.15
N LEU A 780 3.53 -27.53 23.18
CA LEU A 780 3.90 -26.12 23.00
C LEU A 780 4.91 -25.58 24.03
N HIS A 781 4.71 -25.85 25.31
CA HIS A 781 5.48 -25.28 26.41
C HIS A 781 6.51 -26.28 26.92
N PRO A 782 7.82 -25.95 26.85
CA PRO A 782 8.86 -26.85 27.34
C PRO A 782 8.70 -27.27 28.81
N SER A 783 8.87 -28.57 29.09
CA SER A 783 9.08 -29.11 30.44
C SER A 783 10.45 -28.68 30.99
N ALA A 784 10.77 -28.99 32.25
CA ALA A 784 12.13 -28.79 32.76
C ALA A 784 13.20 -29.53 31.93
N LYS A 785 12.88 -30.74 31.42
CA LYS A 785 13.74 -31.52 30.50
C LYS A 785 13.87 -30.83 29.13
N GLY A 786 12.78 -30.24 28.63
CA GLY A 786 12.73 -29.46 27.40
C GLY A 786 13.49 -28.13 27.48
N GLN A 787 13.32 -27.38 28.56
CA GLN A 787 14.09 -26.16 28.82
C GLN A 787 15.58 -26.46 28.96
N GLU A 788 15.95 -27.56 29.63
CA GLU A 788 17.35 -27.98 29.77
C GLU A 788 17.98 -28.38 28.42
N ARG A 789 17.42 -29.40 27.76
CA ARG A 789 18.02 -30.02 26.56
C ARG A 789 17.76 -29.25 25.27
N GLY A 790 16.56 -28.68 25.17
CA GLY A 790 16.08 -27.99 23.99
C GLY A 790 16.57 -26.55 23.90
N LEU A 791 16.42 -25.76 24.97
CA LEU A 791 16.80 -24.34 24.98
C LEU A 791 18.15 -24.04 25.65
N ALA A 792 18.36 -24.36 26.93
CA ALA A 792 19.58 -23.95 27.64
C ALA A 792 20.85 -24.54 27.00
N GLN A 793 20.90 -25.85 26.77
CA GLN A 793 22.01 -26.52 26.08
C GLN A 793 22.14 -26.16 24.58
N CYS A 794 21.18 -25.43 24.02
CA CYS A 794 21.26 -24.90 22.66
C CYS A 794 21.89 -23.50 22.64
N ILE A 795 21.46 -22.61 23.55
CA ILE A 795 21.88 -21.20 23.55
C ILE A 795 23.14 -20.93 24.40
N GLN A 796 23.39 -21.73 25.44
CA GLN A 796 24.47 -21.48 26.39
C GLN A 796 25.86 -21.31 25.74
N PRO A 797 26.30 -22.12 24.75
CA PRO A 797 27.62 -21.94 24.15
C PRO A 797 27.79 -20.58 23.47
N LEU A 798 26.76 -20.11 22.76
CA LEU A 798 26.79 -18.78 22.13
C LEU A 798 26.73 -17.67 23.18
N VAL A 799 25.87 -17.79 24.20
CA VAL A 799 25.79 -16.81 25.30
C VAL A 799 27.12 -16.72 26.06
N GLN A 800 27.82 -17.84 26.27
CA GLN A 800 29.16 -17.86 26.88
C GLN A 800 30.19 -17.11 26.02
N THR A 801 30.25 -17.36 24.72
CA THR A 801 31.14 -16.63 23.79
C THR A 801 30.84 -15.13 23.77
N LEU A 802 29.57 -14.74 23.69
CA LEU A 802 29.13 -13.33 23.64
C LEU A 802 29.26 -12.59 25.00
N MET A 803 29.57 -13.30 26.09
CA MET A 803 29.88 -12.70 27.39
C MET A 803 31.39 -12.49 27.61
N GLN A 804 32.23 -13.22 26.87
CA GLN A 804 33.69 -13.17 26.95
C GLN A 804 34.30 -12.07 26.08
N GLY A 805 33.65 -11.71 24.97
CA GLY A 805 33.77 -10.38 24.35
C GLY A 805 33.04 -9.34 25.18
#